data_AF-A0A932TSN7-F1
#
_entry.id   AF-A0A932TSN7-F1
#
_cell.length_a   1.000
_cell.length_b   1.000
_cell.length_c   1.000
_cell.angle_alpha   90.00
_cell.angle_beta   90.00
_cell.angle_gamma   90.00
#
_symmetry.space_group_name_H-M   'P 1'
#
loop_
_entity.id
_entity.type
_entity.pdbx_description
1 polymer ?
#
loop_
_entity_poly.entity_id
_entity_poly.type
_entity_poly.pdbx_seq_one_letter_code
_entity_poly.pdbx_strand_id
1 'polypeptide(L)'
;MRSRARCSVPPRWRRRAQALAVGSLLAWLAPSLAAAAPAPAATPAPPAEAVTLSAPAEPAPAERRFTRQVAPGIRHVQIVREPPAAFVANLLFLDPARRGWRLQAWPAKDALLTPDATKGREAVGKLATRRGAVAAINGDFFPFTGDPLGLQITDGEVVSEPYPGRSAFGITRDGRSLWGPVRFAGSVRAGDRSFPIHGINRARKADELVLYTPRYAADTGANAMGAEVVVEWLEQEFRPGTGVRGTVSEAMAGKGAAPIPAEGLVLSGHGAAAAFLKRIEPGDAVVVRVDLAGEQGQNWNEAWQAIGGGPRLLSRGAVAVGPGSEGFRNDVLNGRAPRSAVGVTGNGEVVLAAVDGRQWISGGLTLGELAAWLRSEGVVDAINLDGGGSTTLSLRQLVVNSPSDGSQRLVANALLVLLDGQPQTPGEAEVAILAPPAPLSGAAVAPPSVPDEGAGGAPAKSLALASPPAPKEPGMPSERALTPDAPPVVGASATLVAAAPETPIAVPAGTRLRFRAARRLPDGTWQEAPEDRVTWGLEGMPGRLEQDGAFLGVRAGAGSVACSVDGKVARVRVVVVPGAPAQVTAVLEPSANGTAAVRARVVDGYGNGVPNVALTLAYVTGDGPQAAMQATDVRGEARVPLPLGSLTPRTPVAVSAPDLPPAAVKLP
;
A
#
# COMPACT_ATOMS: atom_id res chain seq x y z
N MET A 1 -49.30 -18.51 38.61
CA MET A 1 -50.25 -19.52 38.07
C MET A 1 -49.47 -20.68 37.46
N ARG A 2 -49.69 -21.90 37.99
CA ARG A 2 -49.43 -23.28 37.48
C ARG A 2 -48.09 -23.54 36.75
N SER A 3 -47.06 -24.15 37.38
CA SER A 3 -46.84 -25.58 37.74
C SER A 3 -46.53 -26.48 36.52
N ARG A 4 -45.49 -27.34 36.45
CA ARG A 4 -44.88 -28.32 37.40
C ARG A 4 -43.41 -28.61 36.96
N ALA A 5 -42.38 -28.59 37.83
CA ALA A 5 -41.91 -29.58 38.83
C ALA A 5 -41.02 -30.70 38.21
N ARG A 6 -39.89 -31.18 38.78
CA ARG A 6 -39.15 -30.94 40.04
C ARG A 6 -37.84 -31.78 40.07
N CYS A 7 -36.84 -31.28 40.82
CA CYS A 7 -35.90 -31.98 41.73
C CYS A 7 -34.82 -32.92 41.16
N SER A 8 -33.59 -33.04 41.68
CA SER A 8 -32.89 -32.43 42.84
C SER A 8 -31.40 -32.86 42.85
N VAL A 9 -30.57 -32.14 43.61
CA VAL A 9 -29.09 -32.09 43.70
C VAL A 9 -28.62 -32.72 45.07
N PRO A 10 -27.39 -32.52 45.62
CA PRO A 10 -26.02 -33.15 45.54
C PRO A 10 -25.60 -33.86 46.89
N PRO A 11 -24.40 -33.77 47.55
CA PRO A 11 -22.95 -33.51 47.23
C PRO A 11 -21.90 -34.42 47.99
N ARG A 12 -20.56 -34.19 47.84
CA ARG A 12 -19.43 -34.27 48.85
C ARG A 12 -18.05 -34.11 48.13
N TRP A 13 -17.18 -33.10 48.32
CA TRP A 13 -16.35 -32.53 49.43
C TRP A 13 -14.94 -33.17 49.68
N ARG A 14 -13.88 -32.34 49.44
CA ARG A 14 -12.63 -32.03 50.23
C ARG A 14 -11.30 -32.86 50.14
N ARG A 15 -10.26 -32.17 49.62
CA ARG A 15 -8.90 -31.80 50.15
C ARG A 15 -7.81 -32.82 50.62
N ARG A 16 -6.56 -32.56 50.17
CA ARG A 16 -5.21 -32.41 50.84
C ARG A 16 -4.11 -33.06 49.95
N ALA A 17 -3.03 -32.43 49.47
CA ALA A 17 -1.92 -31.62 50.03
C ALA A 17 -0.76 -32.43 50.69
N GLN A 18 0.48 -32.07 50.30
CA GLN A 18 1.83 -32.38 50.86
C GLN A 18 2.50 -33.71 50.42
N ALA A 19 3.83 -33.87 50.31
CA ALA A 19 5.03 -33.03 50.20
C ALA A 19 6.28 -33.97 50.16
N LEU A 20 7.42 -33.50 49.58
CA LEU A 20 8.83 -33.87 49.89
C LEU A 20 9.26 -35.34 49.58
N ALA A 21 10.52 -35.73 49.27
CA ALA A 21 11.83 -35.09 49.14
C ALA A 21 12.87 -36.12 48.59
N VAL A 22 13.89 -35.61 47.89
CA VAL A 22 15.34 -35.91 48.01
C VAL A 22 15.93 -37.33 47.80
N GLY A 23 16.92 -37.38 46.89
CA GLY A 23 18.21 -38.11 47.02
C GLY A 23 18.25 -39.54 46.46
N SER A 24 19.34 -40.10 45.95
CA SER A 24 20.72 -39.67 45.69
C SER A 24 21.40 -40.75 44.82
N LEU A 25 22.56 -40.39 44.26
CA LEU A 25 23.59 -41.22 43.60
C LEU A 25 23.74 -42.67 44.12
N LEU A 26 24.12 -43.60 43.22
CA LEU A 26 25.47 -44.21 43.20
C LEU A 26 25.64 -45.25 42.06
N ALA A 27 26.83 -45.23 41.48
CA ALA A 27 27.36 -46.14 40.48
C ALA A 27 27.59 -47.56 41.01
N TRP A 28 27.87 -48.54 40.13
CA TRP A 28 29.05 -49.42 40.21
C TRP A 28 29.14 -50.38 38.98
N LEU A 29 30.32 -50.33 38.35
CA LEU A 29 31.18 -51.41 37.83
C LEU A 29 30.68 -52.43 36.78
N ALA A 30 31.45 -52.46 35.68
CA ALA A 30 31.49 -53.48 34.63
C ALA A 30 32.01 -54.85 35.14
N PRO A 31 31.83 -55.92 34.34
CA PRO A 31 32.98 -56.38 33.57
C PRO A 31 32.67 -56.79 32.13
N SER A 32 33.70 -56.64 31.31
CA SER A 32 33.87 -57.10 29.94
C SER A 32 33.75 -58.62 29.78
N LEU A 33 33.03 -59.06 28.73
CA LEU A 33 33.25 -60.36 28.08
C LEU A 33 33.04 -60.18 26.57
N ALA A 34 34.12 -60.36 25.83
CA ALA A 34 34.14 -60.35 24.38
C ALA A 34 33.44 -61.61 23.84
N ALA A 35 32.53 -61.43 22.88
CA ALA A 35 32.06 -62.49 21.99
C ALA A 35 31.89 -61.90 20.58
N ALA A 36 32.38 -62.65 19.61
CA ALA A 36 32.66 -62.25 18.24
C ALA A 36 31.43 -61.78 17.45
N ALA A 37 31.66 -60.79 16.58
CA ALA A 37 30.69 -60.23 15.65
C ALA A 37 30.28 -61.24 14.55
N PRO A 38 28.98 -61.36 14.22
CA PRO A 38 28.57 -61.87 12.92
C PRO A 38 28.57 -60.73 11.90
N ALA A 39 29.05 -61.00 10.69
CA ALA A 39 29.07 -60.07 9.57
C ALA A 39 27.64 -59.60 9.22
N PRO A 40 27.41 -58.30 8.97
CA PRO A 40 26.12 -57.82 8.51
C PRO A 40 25.87 -58.26 7.06
N ALA A 41 24.69 -58.83 6.83
CA ALA A 41 24.17 -59.11 5.50
C ALA A 41 24.12 -57.83 4.67
N ALA A 42 24.53 -57.93 3.40
CA ALA A 42 24.53 -56.83 2.45
C ALA A 42 23.12 -56.25 2.27
N THR A 43 22.96 -54.99 2.66
CA THR A 43 21.79 -54.17 2.36
C THR A 43 21.71 -53.97 0.83
N PRO A 44 20.56 -54.16 0.18
CA PRO A 44 20.43 -53.84 -1.24
C PRO A 44 20.61 -52.33 -1.42
N ALA A 45 21.41 -51.96 -2.43
CA ALA A 45 21.65 -50.57 -2.81
C ALA A 45 20.32 -49.82 -3.05
N PRO A 46 20.19 -48.56 -2.60
CA PRO A 46 19.04 -47.75 -2.97
C PRO A 46 18.99 -47.60 -4.49
N PRO A 47 17.79 -47.56 -5.11
CA PRO A 47 17.70 -47.28 -6.54
C PRO A 47 18.34 -45.92 -6.80
N ALA A 48 19.21 -45.85 -7.81
CA ALA A 48 19.85 -44.62 -8.24
C ALA A 48 18.77 -43.55 -8.45
N GLU A 49 18.77 -42.53 -7.60
CA GLU A 49 17.99 -41.31 -7.84
C GLU A 49 18.40 -40.81 -9.22
N ALA A 50 17.43 -40.77 -10.13
CA ALA A 50 17.57 -40.03 -11.36
C ALA A 50 17.82 -38.58 -10.94
N VAL A 51 19.08 -38.16 -11.02
CA VAL A 51 19.46 -36.76 -10.96
C VAL A 51 18.84 -36.11 -12.18
N THR A 52 17.61 -35.61 -12.03
CA THR A 52 17.11 -34.56 -12.90
C THR A 52 18.01 -33.36 -12.66
N LEU A 53 19.00 -33.20 -13.54
CA LEU A 53 19.68 -31.93 -13.73
C LEU A 53 18.57 -30.91 -13.99
N SER A 54 18.21 -30.14 -12.96
CA SER A 54 17.37 -28.96 -13.15
C SER A 54 18.08 -28.14 -14.21
N ALA A 55 17.36 -27.83 -15.29
CA ALA A 55 17.82 -26.84 -16.24
C ALA A 55 18.34 -25.62 -15.46
N PRO A 56 19.45 -24.99 -15.87
CA PRO A 56 19.85 -23.73 -15.28
C PRO A 56 18.63 -22.81 -15.32
N ALA A 57 18.25 -22.26 -14.15
CA ALA A 57 17.17 -21.29 -14.08
C ALA A 57 17.40 -20.27 -15.19
N GLU A 58 16.39 -20.04 -16.04
CA GLU A 58 16.49 -18.97 -17.04
C GLU A 58 17.03 -17.71 -16.34
N PRO A 59 18.01 -17.02 -16.93
CA PRO A 59 18.54 -15.82 -16.33
C PRO A 59 17.37 -14.90 -16.03
N ALA A 60 17.26 -14.44 -14.77
CA ALA A 60 16.21 -13.52 -14.38
C ALA A 60 16.17 -12.38 -15.42
N PRO A 61 14.97 -12.01 -15.91
CA PRO A 61 14.85 -11.01 -16.96
C PRO A 61 15.60 -9.73 -16.52
N ALA A 62 16.40 -9.19 -17.44
CA ALA A 62 17.30 -8.07 -17.14
C ALA A 62 16.54 -6.91 -16.51
N GLU A 63 16.99 -6.49 -15.32
CA GLU A 63 16.42 -5.35 -14.61
C GLU A 63 17.11 -4.06 -15.03
N ARG A 64 16.31 -3.02 -15.25
CA ARG A 64 16.83 -1.66 -15.45
C ARG A 64 16.80 -0.94 -14.11
N ARG A 65 17.95 -0.36 -13.74
CA ARG A 65 18.18 0.29 -12.45
C ARG A 65 18.52 1.76 -12.66
N PHE A 66 17.76 2.63 -12.02
CA PHE A 66 17.98 4.07 -12.03
C PHE A 66 18.27 4.54 -10.60
N THR A 67 19.48 5.05 -10.37
CA THR A 67 19.93 5.49 -9.03
C THR A 67 20.18 6.98 -9.01
N ARG A 68 19.72 7.67 -7.98
CA ARG A 68 20.02 9.08 -7.73
C ARG A 68 20.26 9.38 -6.26
N GLN A 69 21.07 10.41 -6.01
CA GLN A 69 21.24 11.01 -4.69
C GLN A 69 20.08 12.00 -4.47
N VAL A 70 19.26 11.77 -3.45
CA VAL A 70 18.17 12.70 -3.07
C VAL A 70 18.69 13.81 -2.17
N ALA A 71 19.57 13.43 -1.24
CA ALA A 71 20.31 14.32 -0.34
C ALA A 71 21.54 13.54 0.20
N PRO A 72 22.50 14.19 0.88
CA PRO A 72 23.59 13.46 1.55
C PRO A 72 23.04 12.35 2.46
N GLY A 73 23.49 11.10 2.24
CA GLY A 73 23.02 9.93 2.99
C GLY A 73 21.66 9.37 2.57
N ILE A 74 21.00 9.97 1.57
CA ILE A 74 19.70 9.51 1.06
C ILE A 74 19.82 9.24 -0.43
N ARG A 75 19.62 7.98 -0.85
CA ARG A 75 19.58 7.60 -2.27
C ARG A 75 18.26 6.94 -2.63
N HIS A 76 17.75 7.26 -3.81
CA HIS A 76 16.59 6.64 -4.40
C HIS A 76 17.02 5.73 -5.56
N VAL A 77 16.44 4.54 -5.61
CA VAL A 77 16.64 3.57 -6.69
C VAL A 77 15.28 3.15 -7.24
N GLN A 78 15.06 3.33 -8.54
CA GLN A 78 13.96 2.68 -9.25
C GLN A 78 14.50 1.43 -9.96
N ILE A 79 13.78 0.32 -9.81
CA ILE A 79 14.03 -0.94 -10.50
C ILE A 79 12.82 -1.24 -11.37
N VAL A 80 13.07 -1.52 -12.65
CA VAL A 80 12.05 -1.91 -13.62
C VAL A 80 12.42 -3.27 -14.18
N ARG A 81 11.52 -4.23 -13.97
CA ARG A 81 11.60 -5.56 -14.57
C ARG A 81 10.48 -5.68 -15.60
N GLU A 82 10.84 -6.05 -16.82
CA GLU A 82 9.86 -6.30 -17.88
C GLU A 82 9.18 -7.67 -17.71
N PRO A 83 8.07 -7.92 -18.42
CA PRO A 83 7.38 -9.20 -18.47
C PRO A 83 8.32 -10.38 -18.82
N PRO A 84 7.98 -11.63 -18.42
CA PRO A 84 6.68 -12.10 -17.92
C PRO A 84 6.43 -11.89 -16.42
N ALA A 85 7.45 -11.54 -15.62
CA ALA A 85 7.31 -11.26 -14.18
C ALA A 85 7.48 -9.77 -13.87
N ALA A 86 6.73 -8.93 -14.58
CA ALA A 86 6.92 -7.48 -14.53
C ALA A 86 6.63 -6.90 -13.15
N PHE A 87 7.55 -6.09 -12.66
CA PHE A 87 7.28 -5.18 -11.56
C PHE A 87 8.10 -3.90 -11.69
N VAL A 88 7.57 -2.84 -11.06
CA VAL A 88 8.27 -1.59 -10.83
C VAL A 88 8.40 -1.41 -9.33
N ALA A 89 9.62 -1.20 -8.85
CA ALA A 89 9.89 -0.95 -7.45
C ALA A 89 10.72 0.32 -7.27
N ASN A 90 10.47 1.02 -6.18
CA ASN A 90 11.20 2.19 -5.75
C ASN A 90 11.72 1.95 -4.34
N LEU A 91 13.03 2.12 -4.15
CA LEU A 91 13.73 1.95 -2.88
C LEU A 91 14.35 3.28 -2.47
N LEU A 92 14.18 3.65 -1.21
CA LEU A 92 14.90 4.74 -0.58
C LEU A 92 15.83 4.16 0.47
N PHE A 93 17.13 4.39 0.33
CA PHE A 93 18.13 3.97 1.30
C PHE A 93 18.62 5.18 2.09
N LEU A 94 18.68 5.01 3.41
CA LEU A 94 19.09 6.01 4.38
C LEU A 94 20.35 5.51 5.11
N ASP A 95 21.47 6.15 4.85
CA ASP A 95 22.78 5.81 5.42
C ASP A 95 22.91 6.39 6.84
N PRO A 96 22.93 5.56 7.90
CA PRO A 96 23.01 6.03 9.28
C PRO A 96 24.37 6.66 9.62
N ALA A 97 25.41 6.41 8.82
CA ALA A 97 26.72 7.03 9.00
C ALA A 97 26.72 8.52 8.59
N ARG A 98 25.76 8.93 7.76
CA ARG A 98 25.60 10.33 7.34
C ARG A 98 24.64 11.05 8.27
N ARG A 99 25.11 12.12 8.91
CA ARG A 99 24.31 13.01 9.75
C ARG A 99 23.46 13.96 8.89
N GLY A 100 22.45 14.59 9.50
CA GLY A 100 21.63 15.62 8.86
C GLY A 100 20.30 15.13 8.31
N TRP A 101 19.91 13.89 8.57
CA TRP A 101 18.58 13.38 8.30
C TRP A 101 18.01 12.63 9.52
N ARG A 102 16.68 12.60 9.64
CA ARG A 102 15.94 11.85 10.65
C ARG A 102 14.75 11.14 10.03
N LEU A 103 14.49 9.92 10.51
CA LEU A 103 13.28 9.18 10.21
C LEU A 103 12.25 9.44 11.31
N GLN A 104 11.00 9.72 10.95
CA GLN A 104 9.90 9.90 11.90
C GLN A 104 8.69 9.07 11.49
N ALA A 105 8.11 8.32 12.43
CA ALA A 105 6.76 7.80 12.27
C ALA A 105 5.78 8.89 12.69
N TRP A 106 4.84 9.24 11.83
CA TRP A 106 3.94 10.38 12.07
C TRP A 106 2.48 10.04 11.70
N PRO A 107 1.49 10.44 12.52
CA PRO A 107 0.10 10.25 12.17
C PRO A 107 -0.27 11.15 10.99
N ALA A 108 -1.21 10.73 10.15
CA ALA A 108 -1.51 11.45 8.92
C ALA A 108 -2.10 12.84 9.17
N LYS A 109 -2.73 13.05 10.32
CA LYS A 109 -3.13 14.35 10.87
C LYS A 109 -2.69 14.46 12.32
N ASP A 110 -2.82 15.65 12.90
CA ASP A 110 -2.38 15.89 14.29
C ASP A 110 -3.24 15.13 15.32
N ALA A 111 -4.50 14.84 14.97
CA ALA A 111 -5.39 13.93 15.68
C ALA A 111 -5.70 12.68 14.83
N LEU A 112 -5.76 11.50 15.48
CA LEU A 112 -6.02 10.21 14.85
C LEU A 112 -7.45 10.11 14.29
N LEU A 113 -8.42 10.72 14.94
CA LEU A 113 -9.80 10.77 14.50
C LEU A 113 -10.26 12.21 14.34
N THR A 114 -10.85 12.49 13.18
CA THR A 114 -11.49 13.77 12.89
C THR A 114 -12.92 13.53 12.42
N PRO A 115 -13.86 14.46 12.69
CA PRO A 115 -15.26 14.31 12.29
C PRO A 115 -15.47 14.51 10.77
N ASP A 116 -14.46 15.04 10.07
CA ASP A 116 -14.52 15.28 8.63
C ASP A 116 -14.39 13.98 7.81
N ALA A 117 -14.69 14.04 6.51
CA ALA A 117 -14.73 12.88 5.62
C ALA A 117 -13.40 12.10 5.54
N THR A 118 -12.27 12.74 5.85
CA THR A 118 -10.96 12.08 5.86
C THR A 118 -10.79 11.16 7.06
N LYS A 119 -11.47 11.43 8.19
CA LYS A 119 -11.36 10.67 9.44
C LYS A 119 -9.91 10.47 9.89
N GLY A 120 -9.18 11.56 10.08
CA GLY A 120 -7.77 11.53 10.49
C GLY A 120 -6.76 11.13 9.41
N ARG A 121 -7.20 10.75 8.21
CA ARG A 121 -6.32 10.31 7.12
C ARG A 121 -5.87 11.44 6.20
N GLU A 122 -4.73 11.27 5.57
CA GLU A 122 -4.16 12.23 4.60
C GLU A 122 -3.40 11.47 3.49
N ALA A 123 -3.27 12.06 2.30
CA ALA A 123 -2.42 11.50 1.25
C ALA A 123 -0.93 11.69 1.62
N VAL A 124 -0.10 10.67 1.38
CA VAL A 124 1.33 10.67 1.79
C VAL A 124 2.08 11.90 1.26
N GLY A 125 1.90 12.28 -0.01
CA GLY A 125 2.55 13.46 -0.59
C GLY A 125 2.11 14.78 0.05
N LYS A 126 0.84 14.89 0.49
CA LYS A 126 0.35 16.07 1.23
C LYS A 126 0.98 16.14 2.61
N LEU A 127 1.02 15.03 3.34
CA LEU A 127 1.69 14.93 4.63
C LEU A 127 3.18 15.28 4.51
N ALA A 128 3.87 14.72 3.52
CA ALA A 128 5.28 15.01 3.26
C ALA A 128 5.51 16.52 3.06
N THR A 129 4.67 17.16 2.26
CA THR A 129 4.72 18.61 2.00
C THR A 129 4.47 19.41 3.28
N ARG A 130 3.39 19.10 4.00
CA ARG A 130 2.99 19.78 5.25
C ARG A 130 4.05 19.69 6.34
N ARG A 131 4.80 18.59 6.39
CA ARG A 131 5.86 18.33 7.37
C ARG A 131 7.26 18.69 6.88
N GLY A 132 7.40 19.20 5.65
CA GLY A 132 8.71 19.50 5.06
C GLY A 132 9.62 18.29 4.90
N ALA A 133 9.04 17.10 4.71
CA ALA A 133 9.79 15.86 4.53
C ALA A 133 10.43 15.82 3.13
N VAL A 134 11.68 15.35 3.06
CA VAL A 134 12.36 15.10 1.78
C VAL A 134 11.87 13.82 1.12
N ALA A 135 11.37 12.87 1.92
CA ALA A 135 10.67 11.69 1.43
C ALA A 135 9.62 11.22 2.43
N ALA A 136 8.63 10.47 1.95
CA ALA A 136 7.64 9.82 2.80
C ALA A 136 7.12 8.54 2.16
N ILE A 137 6.88 7.51 2.96
CA ILE A 137 6.17 6.29 2.56
C ILE A 137 4.98 6.05 3.48
N ASN A 138 3.89 5.49 2.97
CA ASN A 138 2.75 5.10 3.81
C ASN A 138 3.17 4.11 4.91
N GLY A 139 2.40 4.10 6.00
CA GLY A 139 2.67 3.30 7.18
C GLY A 139 1.78 2.08 7.35
N ASP A 140 1.22 1.97 8.55
CA ASP A 140 0.47 0.83 9.06
C ASP A 140 -0.92 0.69 8.45
N PHE A 141 -1.54 -0.48 8.67
CA PHE A 141 -2.91 -0.77 8.34
C PHE A 141 -3.88 0.06 9.18
N PHE A 142 -5.07 0.31 8.62
CA PHE A 142 -6.13 1.06 9.28
C PHE A 142 -7.51 0.58 8.79
N PRO A 143 -8.55 0.63 9.64
CA PRO A 143 -9.92 0.36 9.23
C PRO A 143 -10.54 1.61 8.57
N PHE A 144 -11.81 1.52 8.16
CA PHE A 144 -12.52 2.67 7.57
C PHE A 144 -12.67 3.87 8.54
N THR A 145 -12.53 3.66 9.86
CA THR A 145 -12.52 4.74 10.86
C THR A 145 -11.24 5.58 10.82
N GLY A 146 -10.15 5.07 10.25
CA GLY A 146 -8.94 5.83 9.95
C GLY A 146 -7.82 5.76 10.99
N ASP A 147 -8.07 5.19 12.16
CA ASP A 147 -7.09 4.96 13.22
C ASP A 147 -6.08 3.84 12.86
N PRO A 148 -4.78 3.98 13.18
CA PRO A 148 -3.79 2.92 12.97
C PRO A 148 -4.11 1.65 13.77
N LEU A 149 -3.98 0.48 13.15
CA LEU A 149 -4.24 -0.82 13.79
C LEU A 149 -3.06 -1.40 14.55
N GLY A 150 -1.91 -0.75 14.60
CA GLY A 150 -0.72 -1.25 15.28
C GLY A 150 0.12 -0.12 15.87
N LEU A 151 1.25 -0.53 16.45
CA LEU A 151 2.06 0.34 17.30
C LEU A 151 2.46 1.59 16.52
N GLN A 152 2.19 2.75 17.10
CA GLN A 152 2.81 3.97 16.64
C GLN A 152 3.44 4.69 17.81
N ILE A 153 4.72 5.01 17.67
CA ILE A 153 5.44 5.89 18.60
C ILE A 153 5.98 7.05 17.79
N THR A 154 5.68 8.26 18.25
CA THR A 154 6.13 9.51 17.64
C THR A 154 6.84 10.32 18.71
N ASP A 155 8.13 10.59 18.52
CA ASP A 155 8.95 11.36 19.48
C ASP A 155 8.84 10.81 20.93
N GLY A 156 8.84 9.48 21.05
CA GLY A 156 8.76 8.75 22.33
C GLY A 156 7.36 8.67 22.95
N GLU A 157 6.36 9.32 22.35
CA GLU A 157 4.96 9.25 22.77
C GLU A 157 4.27 8.04 22.12
N VAL A 158 3.56 7.23 22.90
CA VAL A 158 2.73 6.13 22.36
C VAL A 158 1.45 6.72 21.77
N VAL A 159 1.37 6.76 20.45
CA VAL A 159 0.23 7.30 19.70
C VAL A 159 -0.84 6.23 19.46
N SER A 160 -0.44 5.00 19.16
CA SER A 160 -1.34 3.85 19.00
C SER A 160 -0.73 2.59 19.60
N GLU A 161 -1.56 1.71 20.16
CA GLU A 161 -1.13 0.45 20.78
C GLU A 161 -0.67 -0.59 19.75
N PRO A 162 0.20 -1.53 20.14
CA PRO A 162 0.54 -2.66 19.28
C PRO A 162 -0.67 -3.57 19.04
N TYR A 163 -0.83 -4.03 17.80
CA TYR A 163 -1.73 -5.13 17.51
C TYR A 163 -1.15 -6.43 18.09
N PRO A 164 -1.92 -7.23 18.83
CA PRO A 164 -1.43 -8.48 19.40
C PRO A 164 -0.80 -9.40 18.35
N GLY A 165 0.49 -9.70 18.53
CA GLY A 165 1.22 -10.66 17.70
C GLY A 165 1.71 -10.13 16.35
N ARG A 166 1.45 -8.85 16.00
CA ARG A 166 2.01 -8.25 14.77
C ARG A 166 3.34 -7.57 15.04
N SER A 167 4.21 -7.65 14.05
CA SER A 167 5.52 -7.03 14.04
C SER A 167 5.42 -5.52 13.86
N ALA A 168 6.29 -4.80 14.55
CA ALA A 168 6.55 -3.39 14.35
C ALA A 168 8.03 -3.16 14.02
N PHE A 169 8.30 -1.98 13.46
CA PHE A 169 9.64 -1.44 13.30
C PHE A 169 9.79 -0.24 14.25
N GLY A 170 10.89 -0.19 14.98
CA GLY A 170 11.24 0.93 15.84
C GLY A 170 12.68 1.40 15.64
N ILE A 171 12.92 2.67 15.98
CA ILE A 171 14.27 3.25 16.10
C ILE A 171 14.35 3.97 17.45
N THR A 172 15.41 3.71 18.19
CA THR A 172 15.75 4.42 19.45
C THR A 172 16.46 5.74 19.16
N ARG A 173 16.58 6.63 20.16
CA ARG A 173 17.24 7.95 19.97
C ARG A 173 18.71 7.86 19.50
N ASP A 174 19.40 6.79 19.86
CA ASP A 174 20.77 6.48 19.46
C ASP A 174 20.87 5.79 18.10
N GLY A 175 19.74 5.53 17.41
CA GLY A 175 19.70 5.02 16.05
C GLY A 175 19.66 3.49 15.93
N ARG A 176 19.58 2.76 17.05
CA ARG A 176 19.43 1.30 17.04
C ARG A 176 18.02 0.93 16.59
N SER A 177 17.91 -0.05 15.69
CA SER A 177 16.63 -0.54 15.21
C SER A 177 16.07 -1.65 16.13
N LEU A 178 14.74 -1.67 16.25
CA LEU A 178 13.95 -2.64 17.01
C LEU A 178 12.96 -3.31 16.06
N TRP A 179 12.76 -4.62 16.22
CA TRP A 179 11.95 -5.41 15.29
C TRP A 179 11.13 -6.48 16.00
N GLY A 180 9.98 -6.78 15.41
CA GLY A 180 9.14 -7.92 15.80
C GLY A 180 7.93 -7.53 16.64
N PRO A 181 7.21 -8.53 17.18
CA PRO A 181 5.98 -8.29 17.94
C PRO A 181 6.23 -7.52 19.24
N VAL A 182 5.33 -6.60 19.56
CA VAL A 182 5.40 -5.77 20.77
C VAL A 182 4.22 -6.07 21.69
N ARG A 183 4.50 -6.25 22.98
CA ARG A 183 3.50 -6.43 24.02
C ARG A 183 3.28 -5.12 24.77
N PHE A 184 2.02 -4.83 25.05
CA PHE A 184 1.59 -3.67 25.84
C PHE A 184 1.17 -4.11 27.24
N ALA A 185 1.66 -3.42 28.26
CA ALA A 185 1.21 -3.57 29.64
C ALA A 185 1.01 -2.19 30.27
N GLY A 186 -0.24 -1.82 30.53
CA GLY A 186 -0.58 -0.54 31.14
C GLY A 186 -1.19 -0.69 32.52
N SER A 187 -0.98 0.30 33.39
CA SER A 187 -1.60 0.37 34.71
C SER A 187 -1.85 1.81 35.15
N VAL A 188 -2.92 1.99 35.92
CA VAL A 188 -3.18 3.20 36.69
C VAL A 188 -3.19 2.87 38.18
N ARG A 189 -2.66 3.77 39.01
CA ARG A 189 -2.71 3.68 40.47
C ARG A 189 -3.30 4.95 41.07
N ALA A 190 -4.25 4.78 41.99
CA ALA A 190 -4.89 5.87 42.76
C ALA A 190 -4.86 5.49 44.25
N GLY A 191 -3.96 6.12 45.01
CA GLY A 191 -3.60 5.67 46.36
C GLY A 191 -3.01 4.26 46.34
N ASP A 192 -3.60 3.36 47.14
CA ASP A 192 -3.16 1.95 47.25
C ASP A 192 -3.82 1.02 46.23
N ARG A 193 -4.73 1.55 45.41
CA ARG A 193 -5.50 0.77 44.43
C ARG A 193 -4.86 0.88 43.06
N SER A 194 -4.79 -0.22 42.33
CA SER A 194 -4.34 -0.24 40.94
C SER A 194 -5.32 -0.98 40.04
N PHE A 195 -5.36 -0.60 38.77
CA PHE A 195 -6.16 -1.24 37.74
C PHE A 195 -5.38 -1.30 36.41
N PRO A 196 -5.50 -2.39 35.63
CA PRO A 196 -4.85 -2.49 34.33
C PRO A 196 -5.47 -1.53 33.30
N ILE A 197 -4.61 -0.85 32.54
CA ILE A 197 -4.99 -0.15 31.31
C ILE A 197 -4.93 -1.18 30.19
N HIS A 198 -6.03 -1.31 29.46
CA HIS A 198 -6.23 -2.31 28.41
C HIS A 198 -5.94 -1.76 27.01
N GLY A 199 -5.81 -0.44 26.89
CA GLY A 199 -5.39 0.16 25.65
C GLY A 199 -5.22 1.66 25.68
N ILE A 200 -4.78 2.21 24.55
CA ILE A 200 -4.56 3.65 24.36
C ILE A 200 -5.16 4.13 23.03
N ASN A 201 -5.74 5.33 23.03
CA ASN A 201 -6.20 6.06 21.84
C ASN A 201 -7.05 5.22 20.87
N ARG A 202 -7.99 4.44 21.41
CA ARG A 202 -8.96 3.66 20.64
C ARG A 202 -10.31 3.67 21.31
N ALA A 203 -11.35 3.17 20.64
CA ALA A 203 -12.65 3.01 21.27
C ALA A 203 -12.58 2.07 22.49
N ARG A 204 -13.17 2.50 23.62
CA ARG A 204 -13.37 1.70 24.83
C ARG A 204 -14.39 0.58 24.59
N LYS A 205 -14.03 -0.67 24.89
CA LYS A 205 -14.95 -1.82 24.84
C LYS A 205 -15.49 -2.16 26.23
N ALA A 206 -16.33 -3.20 26.27
CA ALA A 206 -16.86 -3.72 27.53
C ALA A 206 -15.72 -4.22 28.44
N ASP A 207 -15.83 -3.85 29.72
CA ASP A 207 -14.93 -4.22 30.83
C ASP A 207 -13.47 -3.75 30.68
N GLU A 208 -13.21 -2.83 29.77
CA GLU A 208 -11.89 -2.25 29.57
C GLU A 208 -11.72 -0.89 30.25
N LEU A 209 -10.46 -0.56 30.53
CA LEU A 209 -9.99 0.79 30.83
C LEU A 209 -9.07 1.23 29.70
N VAL A 210 -9.40 2.34 29.02
CA VAL A 210 -8.62 2.91 27.92
C VAL A 210 -8.08 4.28 28.31
N LEU A 211 -6.81 4.51 28.01
CA LEU A 211 -6.12 5.78 28.14
C LEU A 211 -6.30 6.60 26.85
N TYR A 212 -6.67 7.86 26.98
CA TYR A 212 -6.75 8.80 25.86
C TYR A 212 -5.78 9.93 26.07
N THR A 213 -5.06 10.28 25.01
CA THR A 213 -4.08 11.37 24.94
C THR A 213 -4.54 12.40 23.91
N PRO A 214 -3.95 13.60 23.87
CA PRO A 214 -4.32 14.65 22.90
C PRO A 214 -4.20 14.22 21.43
N ARG A 215 -3.47 13.13 21.14
CA ARG A 215 -3.34 12.56 19.81
C ARG A 215 -4.61 11.89 19.29
N TYR A 216 -5.54 11.51 20.16
CA TYR A 216 -6.70 10.74 19.74
C TYR A 216 -7.69 11.59 18.94
N ALA A 217 -8.33 12.55 19.59
CA ALA A 217 -9.35 13.45 19.08
C ALA A 217 -9.56 14.59 20.09
N ALA A 218 -10.55 15.46 19.85
CA ALA A 218 -10.93 16.50 20.81
C ALA A 218 -11.57 15.94 22.10
N ASP A 219 -12.20 14.77 22.02
CA ASP A 219 -12.83 14.06 23.14
C ASP A 219 -12.69 12.54 22.98
N THR A 220 -13.07 11.77 24.00
CA THR A 220 -12.93 10.31 23.98
C THR A 220 -13.88 9.60 23.01
N GLY A 221 -14.96 10.25 22.55
CA GLY A 221 -16.05 9.63 21.79
C GLY A 221 -16.73 8.46 22.49
N ALA A 222 -16.48 8.26 23.80
CA ALA A 222 -16.99 7.12 24.53
C ALA A 222 -18.49 7.27 24.80
N ASN A 223 -19.21 6.15 24.87
CA ASN A 223 -20.62 6.15 25.26
C ASN A 223 -20.82 6.41 26.77
N ALA A 224 -22.06 6.67 27.15
CA ALA A 224 -22.47 6.90 28.54
C ALA A 224 -22.34 5.67 29.46
N MET A 225 -22.06 4.47 28.94
CA MET A 225 -22.04 3.22 29.71
C MET A 225 -20.70 3.03 30.47
N GLY A 226 -20.24 4.04 31.20
CA GLY A 226 -18.97 3.96 31.92
C GLY A 226 -18.71 5.14 32.86
N ALA A 227 -17.44 5.29 33.24
CA ALA A 227 -16.94 6.45 33.95
C ALA A 227 -15.63 6.93 33.30
N GLU A 228 -15.39 8.22 33.36
CA GLU A 228 -14.20 8.86 32.81
C GLU A 228 -13.60 9.80 33.85
N VAL A 229 -12.27 9.86 33.87
CA VAL A 229 -11.49 10.71 34.77
C VAL A 229 -10.52 11.52 33.92
N VAL A 230 -10.61 12.84 34.02
CA VAL A 230 -9.71 13.79 33.35
C VAL A 230 -8.54 14.08 34.29
N VAL A 231 -7.33 13.88 33.80
CA VAL A 231 -6.09 14.06 34.56
C VAL A 231 -5.28 15.17 33.91
N GLU A 232 -4.97 16.19 34.69
CA GLU A 232 -4.16 17.34 34.30
C GLU A 232 -2.90 17.41 35.19
N TRP A 233 -2.06 18.43 34.98
CA TRP A 233 -0.86 18.68 35.81
C TRP A 233 0.10 17.50 35.85
N LEU A 234 0.41 16.93 34.68
CA LEU A 234 1.36 15.84 34.58
C LEU A 234 2.75 16.31 35.03
N GLU A 235 3.36 15.61 35.98
CA GLU A 235 4.72 15.96 36.49
C GLU A 235 5.79 15.87 35.40
N GLN A 236 5.50 15.16 34.32
CA GLN A 236 6.37 14.96 33.17
C GLN A 236 5.56 14.51 31.95
N GLU A 237 6.16 14.61 30.77
CA GLU A 237 5.60 14.05 29.54
C GLU A 237 5.39 12.53 29.67
N PHE A 238 4.24 12.05 29.19
CA PHE A 238 3.88 10.65 29.19
C PHE A 238 4.70 9.85 28.18
N ARG A 239 5.50 8.90 28.68
CA ARG A 239 6.40 8.06 27.89
C ARG A 239 6.34 6.61 28.37
N PRO A 240 6.56 5.63 27.49
CA PRO A 240 6.59 4.23 27.91
C PRO A 240 7.78 4.00 28.85
N GLY A 241 7.61 3.14 29.85
CA GLY A 241 8.60 2.83 30.87
C GLY A 241 8.67 3.81 32.04
N THR A 242 7.89 4.90 32.05
CA THR A 242 7.80 5.83 33.18
C THR A 242 6.40 5.84 33.80
N GLY A 243 6.35 5.95 35.13
CA GLY A 243 5.08 6.18 35.84
C GLY A 243 4.87 7.68 35.98
N VAL A 244 3.91 8.24 35.25
CA VAL A 244 3.62 9.67 35.26
C VAL A 244 2.52 9.96 36.26
N ARG A 245 2.81 10.81 37.25
CA ARG A 245 1.81 11.32 38.18
C ARG A 245 1.09 12.52 37.57
N GLY A 246 -0.22 12.58 37.79
CA GLY A 246 -1.05 13.75 37.51
C GLY A 246 -2.15 13.92 38.54
N THR A 247 -2.84 15.05 38.48
CA THR A 247 -3.94 15.41 39.38
C THR A 247 -5.25 15.35 38.61
N VAL A 248 -6.25 14.72 39.22
CA VAL A 248 -7.58 14.61 38.63
C VAL A 248 -8.28 15.96 38.69
N SER A 249 -8.65 16.52 37.54
CA SER A 249 -9.41 17.77 37.47
C SER A 249 -10.91 17.50 37.44
N GLU A 250 -11.33 16.43 36.75
CA GLU A 250 -12.74 16.04 36.64
C GLU A 250 -12.93 14.53 36.75
N ALA A 251 -14.04 14.13 37.35
CA ALA A 251 -14.52 12.76 37.36
C ALA A 251 -15.99 12.73 36.95
N MET A 252 -16.33 11.92 35.96
CA MET A 252 -17.68 11.82 35.43
C MET A 252 -18.12 10.37 35.25
N ALA A 253 -19.38 10.10 35.56
CA ALA A 253 -20.00 8.78 35.39
C ALA A 253 -21.31 8.92 34.61
N GLY A 254 -21.59 7.98 33.71
CA GLY A 254 -22.85 7.98 32.97
C GLY A 254 -22.93 9.01 31.83
N LYS A 255 -21.82 9.65 31.43
CA LYS A 255 -21.78 10.70 30.40
C LYS A 255 -21.09 10.23 29.12
N GLY A 256 -19.82 9.84 29.21
CA GLY A 256 -18.99 9.59 28.02
C GLY A 256 -18.52 10.89 27.36
N ALA A 257 -17.75 10.75 26.28
CA ALA A 257 -17.22 11.85 25.47
C ALA A 257 -16.54 12.98 26.28
N ALA A 258 -15.78 12.63 27.32
CA ALA A 258 -14.99 13.60 28.07
C ALA A 258 -14.02 14.35 27.14
N PRO A 259 -13.94 15.69 27.21
CA PRO A 259 -12.92 16.47 26.50
C PRO A 259 -11.51 16.01 26.89
N ILE A 260 -10.62 15.90 25.91
CA ILE A 260 -9.23 15.54 26.15
C ILE A 260 -8.42 16.84 26.31
N PRO A 261 -7.83 17.11 27.49
CA PRO A 261 -7.07 18.33 27.72
C PRO A 261 -5.77 18.32 26.90
N ALA A 262 -5.35 19.49 26.40
CA ALA A 262 -4.13 19.62 25.59
C ALA A 262 -2.85 19.21 26.35
N GLU A 263 -2.82 19.44 27.67
CA GLU A 263 -1.73 19.10 28.58
C GLU A 263 -2.19 18.08 29.64
N GLY A 264 -2.77 16.98 29.19
CA GLY A 264 -3.22 15.94 30.10
C GLY A 264 -3.68 14.68 29.39
N LEU A 265 -4.49 13.88 30.09
CA LEU A 265 -4.99 12.60 29.61
C LEU A 265 -6.38 12.32 30.18
N VAL A 266 -7.09 11.39 29.55
CA VAL A 266 -8.38 10.88 30.05
C VAL A 266 -8.30 9.38 30.25
N LEU A 267 -8.76 8.89 31.40
CA LEU A 267 -8.96 7.48 31.66
C LEU A 267 -10.46 7.16 31.50
N SER A 268 -10.82 6.29 30.57
CA SER A 268 -12.21 5.90 30.32
C SER A 268 -12.41 4.43 30.63
N GLY A 269 -13.35 4.10 31.51
CA GLY A 269 -13.58 2.74 32.02
C GLY A 269 -15.02 2.27 31.84
N HIS A 270 -15.19 1.00 31.47
CA HIS A 270 -16.46 0.28 31.46
C HIS A 270 -16.47 -0.81 32.54
N GLY A 271 -17.65 -1.15 33.07
CA GLY A 271 -17.83 -2.29 33.99
C GLY A 271 -16.90 -2.23 35.21
N ALA A 272 -16.03 -3.23 35.39
CA ALA A 272 -15.08 -3.24 36.51
C ALA A 272 -14.13 -2.03 36.51
N ALA A 273 -13.70 -1.57 35.33
CA ALA A 273 -12.89 -0.35 35.19
C ALA A 273 -13.68 0.90 35.59
N ALA A 274 -14.96 0.98 35.20
CA ALA A 274 -15.83 2.08 35.62
C ALA A 274 -15.99 2.11 37.15
N ALA A 275 -16.16 0.94 37.77
CA ALA A 275 -16.25 0.82 39.23
C ALA A 275 -14.95 1.23 39.94
N PHE A 276 -13.79 1.05 39.30
CA PHE A 276 -12.52 1.58 39.78
C PHE A 276 -12.48 3.11 39.69
N LEU A 277 -12.80 3.68 38.52
CA LEU A 277 -12.73 5.13 38.27
C LEU A 277 -13.74 5.94 39.09
N LYS A 278 -14.93 5.39 39.37
CA LYS A 278 -15.97 6.04 40.21
C LYS A 278 -15.54 6.34 41.65
N ARG A 279 -14.42 5.78 42.09
CA ARG A 279 -13.87 5.99 43.43
C ARG A 279 -12.66 6.92 43.43
N ILE A 280 -12.44 7.64 42.33
CA ILE A 280 -11.43 8.67 42.17
C ILE A 280 -12.19 9.99 42.13
N GLU A 281 -11.75 10.95 42.94
CA GLU A 281 -12.39 12.26 43.06
C GLU A 281 -11.48 13.37 42.50
N PRO A 282 -12.04 14.51 42.05
CA PRO A 282 -11.24 15.69 41.74
C PRO A 282 -10.28 16.06 42.88
N GLY A 283 -9.03 16.33 42.54
CA GLY A 283 -7.94 16.56 43.49
C GLY A 283 -7.10 15.32 43.82
N ASP A 284 -7.59 14.11 43.53
CA ASP A 284 -6.80 12.89 43.72
C ASP A 284 -5.57 12.87 42.80
N ALA A 285 -4.45 12.36 43.33
CA ALA A 285 -3.28 12.06 42.52
C ALA A 285 -3.38 10.64 41.95
N VAL A 286 -3.15 10.51 40.64
CA VAL A 286 -3.06 9.21 39.95
C VAL A 286 -1.69 9.05 39.31
N VAL A 287 -1.20 7.81 39.24
CA VAL A 287 0.03 7.45 38.53
C VAL A 287 -0.33 6.53 37.38
N VAL A 288 -0.01 6.93 36.15
CA VAL A 288 -0.26 6.18 34.92
C VAL A 288 1.07 5.66 34.38
N ARG A 289 1.14 4.38 34.05
CA ARG A 289 2.34 3.75 33.48
C ARG A 289 1.96 2.83 32.33
N VAL A 290 2.71 2.91 31.23
CA VAL A 290 2.66 1.95 30.13
C VAL A 290 4.06 1.39 29.93
N ASP A 291 4.19 0.09 29.80
CA ASP A 291 5.41 -0.63 29.47
C ASP A 291 5.24 -1.36 28.13
N LEU A 292 6.27 -1.27 27.29
CA LEU A 292 6.35 -1.94 26.00
C LEU A 292 7.54 -2.89 25.99
N ALA A 293 7.28 -4.15 25.67
CA ALA A 293 8.29 -5.20 25.63
C ALA A 293 8.24 -6.00 24.34
N GLY A 294 9.40 -6.28 23.75
CA GLY A 294 9.53 -7.05 22.52
C GLY A 294 9.89 -8.51 22.75
N GLU A 295 10.24 -9.19 21.66
CA GLU A 295 10.85 -10.52 21.71
C GLU A 295 12.27 -10.47 22.31
N GLN A 296 12.70 -11.59 22.90
CA GLN A 296 14.08 -11.77 23.41
C GLN A 296 14.54 -10.68 24.38
N GLY A 297 13.62 -10.06 25.13
CA GLY A 297 13.94 -9.02 26.11
C GLY A 297 14.21 -7.65 25.51
N GLN A 298 13.91 -7.41 24.22
CA GLN A 298 14.00 -6.07 23.63
C GLN A 298 13.17 -5.06 24.44
N ASN A 299 13.83 -4.00 24.91
CA ASN A 299 13.19 -2.92 25.66
C ASN A 299 12.58 -1.89 24.70
N TRP A 300 11.28 -2.01 24.41
CA TRP A 300 10.57 -1.09 23.53
C TRP A 300 10.20 0.24 24.20
N ASN A 301 10.42 0.38 25.51
CA ASN A 301 10.32 1.67 26.19
C ASN A 301 11.36 2.70 25.68
N GLU A 302 12.43 2.24 25.04
CA GLU A 302 13.49 3.09 24.46
C GLU A 302 13.18 3.56 23.03
N ALA A 303 12.11 3.06 22.41
CA ALA A 303 11.72 3.43 21.07
C ALA A 303 11.41 4.93 21.00
N TRP A 304 12.08 5.63 20.08
CA TRP A 304 11.84 7.05 19.81
C TRP A 304 10.82 7.24 18.69
N GLN A 305 10.91 6.38 17.68
CA GLN A 305 9.96 6.29 16.58
C GLN A 305 9.58 4.81 16.45
N ALA A 306 8.31 4.54 16.20
CA ALA A 306 7.88 3.19 15.85
C ALA A 306 6.67 3.23 14.93
N ILE A 307 6.59 2.26 14.02
CA ILE A 307 5.44 2.06 13.16
C ILE A 307 5.11 0.57 13.07
N GLY A 308 3.83 0.27 13.20
CA GLY A 308 3.26 -1.05 13.01
C GLY A 308 3.21 -1.42 11.54
N GLY A 309 2.90 -2.68 11.31
CA GLY A 309 2.67 -3.23 9.99
C GLY A 309 2.54 -4.74 10.10
N GLY A 310 3.47 -5.44 9.47
CA GLY A 310 3.54 -6.87 9.42
C GLY A 310 2.98 -7.46 8.12
N PRO A 311 3.22 -8.75 7.88
CA PRO A 311 4.05 -9.62 8.70
C PRO A 311 5.56 -9.29 8.58
N ARG A 312 6.38 -9.84 9.47
CA ARG A 312 7.84 -9.86 9.31
C ARG A 312 8.21 -10.59 8.02
N LEU A 313 8.97 -9.90 7.16
CA LEU A 313 9.43 -10.42 5.87
C LEU A 313 10.77 -11.12 6.02
N LEU A 314 11.70 -10.47 6.73
CA LEU A 314 13.06 -10.95 6.94
C LEU A 314 13.44 -10.86 8.42
N SER A 315 14.17 -11.87 8.88
CA SER A 315 14.81 -11.89 10.19
C SER A 315 16.24 -12.37 10.05
N ARG A 316 17.22 -11.51 10.34
CA ARG A 316 18.65 -11.86 10.28
C ARG A 316 19.04 -12.55 8.95
N GLY A 317 18.54 -12.03 7.83
CA GLY A 317 18.77 -12.52 6.48
C GLY A 317 17.91 -13.71 6.03
N ALA A 318 17.14 -14.32 6.93
CA ALA A 318 16.22 -15.42 6.61
C ALA A 318 14.81 -14.90 6.31
N VAL A 319 14.13 -15.52 5.33
CA VAL A 319 12.71 -15.25 5.06
C VAL A 319 11.88 -15.71 6.25
N ALA A 320 11.08 -14.79 6.80
CA ALA A 320 10.30 -14.99 8.02
C ALA A 320 8.78 -15.12 7.77
N VAL A 321 8.34 -14.86 6.54
CA VAL A 321 6.93 -14.99 6.14
C VAL A 321 6.60 -16.43 5.73
N GLY A 322 5.43 -16.92 6.13
CA GLY A 322 4.91 -18.25 5.83
C GLY A 322 3.39 -18.34 6.08
N PRO A 323 2.81 -19.55 6.00
CA PRO A 323 1.39 -19.76 6.24
C PRO A 323 0.94 -19.24 7.61
N GLY A 324 -0.10 -18.40 7.64
CA GLY A 324 -0.67 -17.87 8.87
C GLY A 324 0.18 -16.83 9.61
N SER A 325 1.27 -16.33 9.01
CA SER A 325 2.16 -15.32 9.62
C SER A 325 1.35 -14.18 10.23
N GLU A 326 1.53 -13.99 11.55
CA GLU A 326 0.98 -12.88 12.34
C GLU A 326 -0.54 -12.66 12.19
N GLY A 327 -1.29 -13.72 11.85
CA GLY A 327 -2.74 -13.67 11.70
C GLY A 327 -3.23 -12.94 10.45
N PHE A 328 -2.37 -12.70 9.46
CA PHE A 328 -2.79 -12.12 8.18
C PHE A 328 -3.59 -13.12 7.34
N ARG A 329 -4.59 -12.60 6.61
CA ARG A 329 -5.45 -13.42 5.75
C ARG A 329 -4.68 -14.00 4.57
N ASN A 330 -5.13 -15.15 4.09
CA ASN A 330 -4.45 -15.90 3.03
C ASN A 330 -4.31 -15.11 1.71
N ASP A 331 -5.30 -14.28 1.38
CA ASP A 331 -5.26 -13.40 0.20
C ASP A 331 -4.17 -12.34 0.30
N VAL A 332 -3.90 -11.81 1.50
CA VAL A 332 -2.80 -10.86 1.74
C VAL A 332 -1.45 -11.56 1.68
N LEU A 333 -1.35 -12.79 2.23
CA LEU A 333 -0.11 -13.56 2.29
C LEU A 333 0.36 -14.04 0.90
N ASN A 334 -0.57 -14.58 0.10
CA ASN A 334 -0.23 -15.30 -1.13
C ASN A 334 -0.60 -14.56 -2.42
N GLY A 335 -1.42 -13.49 -2.35
CA GLY A 335 -1.78 -12.71 -3.53
C GLY A 335 -0.64 -11.77 -3.96
N ARG A 336 -0.47 -11.59 -5.28
CA ARG A 336 0.35 -10.48 -5.79
C ARG A 336 -0.41 -9.16 -5.61
N ALA A 337 0.26 -8.17 -5.06
CA ALA A 337 -0.30 -6.85 -4.81
C ALA A 337 0.79 -5.77 -4.85
N PRO A 338 0.41 -4.48 -4.95
CA PRO A 338 1.30 -3.40 -4.56
C PRO A 338 1.71 -3.57 -3.10
N ARG A 339 2.98 -3.30 -2.78
CA ARG A 339 3.54 -3.52 -1.43
C ARG A 339 4.34 -2.31 -0.97
N SER A 340 4.24 -2.02 0.32
CA SER A 340 5.19 -1.15 1.03
C SER A 340 5.93 -1.96 2.07
N ALA A 341 7.20 -1.64 2.32
CA ALA A 341 8.00 -2.28 3.36
C ALA A 341 9.03 -1.31 3.96
N VAL A 342 9.43 -1.62 5.19
CA VAL A 342 10.59 -1.02 5.84
C VAL A 342 11.55 -2.13 6.27
N GLY A 343 12.84 -1.90 6.05
CA GLY A 343 13.89 -2.84 6.41
C GLY A 343 15.20 -2.17 6.74
N VAL A 344 16.20 -2.99 7.08
CA VAL A 344 17.59 -2.58 7.26
C VAL A 344 18.52 -3.54 6.53
N THR A 345 19.56 -3.00 5.90
CA THR A 345 20.60 -3.78 5.22
C THR A 345 21.66 -4.30 6.20
N GLY A 346 22.51 -5.22 5.74
CA GLY A 346 23.62 -5.75 6.57
C GLY A 346 24.63 -4.69 7.05
N ASN A 347 24.76 -3.56 6.34
CA ASN A 347 25.56 -2.40 6.74
C ASN A 347 24.78 -1.34 7.55
N GLY A 348 23.51 -1.58 7.87
CA GLY A 348 22.70 -0.71 8.72
C GLY A 348 21.91 0.39 7.99
N GLU A 349 21.91 0.44 6.65
CA GLU A 349 21.06 1.39 5.91
C GLU A 349 19.59 1.06 6.13
N VAL A 350 18.77 2.04 6.51
CA VAL A 350 17.32 1.87 6.55
C VAL A 350 16.79 1.93 5.12
N VAL A 351 15.92 0.99 4.76
CA VAL A 351 15.34 0.86 3.44
C VAL A 351 13.84 1.05 3.51
N LEU A 352 13.30 2.00 2.74
CA LEU A 352 11.87 2.15 2.48
C LEU A 352 11.59 1.66 1.07
N ALA A 353 10.70 0.68 0.91
CA ALA A 353 10.43 0.05 -0.38
C ALA A 353 8.95 0.21 -0.76
N ALA A 354 8.69 0.66 -1.98
CA ALA A 354 7.36 0.68 -2.58
C ALA A 354 7.38 -0.07 -3.91
N VAL A 355 6.52 -1.07 -4.05
CA VAL A 355 6.38 -1.90 -5.25
C VAL A 355 4.99 -1.65 -5.84
N ASP A 356 4.94 -1.22 -7.10
CA ASP A 356 3.69 -1.00 -7.81
C ASP A 356 3.00 -2.34 -8.11
N GLY A 357 1.69 -2.34 -8.34
CA GLY A 357 0.94 -3.57 -8.58
C GLY A 357 -0.45 -3.31 -9.15
N ARG A 358 -1.15 -4.38 -9.55
CA ARG A 358 -2.49 -4.32 -10.19
C ARG A 358 -2.51 -3.48 -11.46
N GLN A 359 -1.39 -3.43 -12.15
CA GLN A 359 -1.21 -2.66 -13.38
C GLN A 359 -0.56 -3.55 -14.43
N TRP A 360 -0.84 -3.27 -15.70
CA TRP A 360 -0.22 -4.01 -16.81
C TRP A 360 1.32 -4.01 -16.74
N ILE A 361 1.87 -2.87 -16.32
CA ILE A 361 3.31 -2.63 -16.21
C ILE A 361 3.93 -3.14 -14.90
N SER A 362 3.10 -3.57 -13.94
CA SER A 362 3.54 -4.12 -12.66
C SER A 362 2.44 -4.98 -12.05
N GLY A 363 2.66 -6.30 -12.00
CA GLY A 363 1.75 -7.24 -11.34
C GLY A 363 1.78 -7.12 -9.82
N GLY A 364 2.84 -6.53 -9.27
CA GLY A 364 3.14 -6.55 -7.84
C GLY A 364 3.78 -7.87 -7.41
N LEU A 365 4.02 -8.00 -6.10
CA LEU A 365 4.70 -9.16 -5.51
C LEU A 365 3.82 -9.80 -4.44
N THR A 366 3.95 -11.12 -4.30
CA THR A 366 3.55 -11.82 -3.07
C THR A 366 4.48 -11.41 -1.92
N LEU A 367 4.11 -11.68 -0.67
CA LEU A 367 4.99 -11.37 0.45
C LEU A 367 6.29 -12.20 0.43
N GLY A 368 6.22 -13.45 -0.03
CA GLY A 368 7.39 -14.31 -0.20
C GLY A 368 8.34 -13.79 -1.28
N GLU A 369 7.80 -13.34 -2.42
CA GLU A 369 8.59 -12.71 -3.48
C GLU A 369 9.21 -11.39 -3.02
N LEU A 370 8.44 -10.56 -2.29
CA LEU A 370 8.95 -9.32 -1.70
C LEU A 370 10.10 -9.59 -0.72
N ALA A 371 9.97 -10.57 0.16
CA ALA A 371 11.02 -10.92 1.11
C ALA A 371 12.29 -11.42 0.37
N ALA A 372 12.12 -12.30 -0.61
CA ALA A 372 13.24 -12.81 -1.41
C ALA A 372 13.94 -11.69 -2.20
N TRP A 373 13.18 -10.76 -2.76
CA TRP A 373 13.70 -9.62 -3.51
C TRP A 373 14.39 -8.58 -2.61
N LEU A 374 13.81 -8.22 -1.46
CA LEU A 374 14.48 -7.34 -0.48
C LEU A 374 15.80 -7.96 0.00
N ARG A 375 15.82 -9.29 0.21
CA ARG A 375 17.04 -10.01 0.55
C ARG A 375 18.10 -9.91 -0.55
N SER A 376 17.72 -10.00 -1.84
CA SER A 376 18.67 -9.81 -2.94
C SER A 376 19.20 -8.37 -3.03
N GLU A 377 18.45 -7.39 -2.54
CA GLU A 377 18.90 -6.00 -2.37
C GLU A 377 19.73 -5.75 -1.09
N GLY A 378 20.09 -6.82 -0.37
CA GLY A 378 20.98 -6.77 0.81
C GLY A 378 20.26 -6.48 2.14
N VAL A 379 18.93 -6.48 2.16
CA VAL A 379 18.12 -6.31 3.38
C VAL A 379 18.19 -7.57 4.24
N VAL A 380 18.38 -7.40 5.54
CA VAL A 380 18.53 -8.51 6.51
C VAL A 380 17.38 -8.60 7.52
N ASP A 381 16.78 -7.48 7.90
CA ASP A 381 15.56 -7.44 8.70
C ASP A 381 14.54 -6.53 8.00
N ALA A 382 13.29 -6.96 7.92
CA ALA A 382 12.23 -6.20 7.27
C ALA A 382 10.85 -6.61 7.76
N ILE A 383 9.92 -5.65 7.76
CA ILE A 383 8.49 -5.88 7.90
C ILE A 383 7.74 -5.33 6.68
N ASN A 384 6.63 -5.96 6.34
CA ASN A 384 5.67 -5.40 5.40
C ASN A 384 4.90 -4.24 6.08
N LEU A 385 4.50 -3.24 5.31
CA LEU A 385 3.62 -2.14 5.69
C LEU A 385 2.29 -2.26 4.93
N ASP A 386 1.33 -1.35 5.15
CA ASP A 386 0.08 -1.39 4.38
C ASP A 386 0.36 -1.29 2.88
N GLY A 387 -0.35 -2.09 2.09
CA GLY A 387 -0.10 -2.26 0.66
C GLY A 387 -1.30 -1.84 -0.19
N GLY A 388 -1.40 -2.41 -1.40
CA GLY A 388 -2.49 -2.08 -2.31
C GLY A 388 -2.50 -0.59 -2.66
N GLY A 389 -3.70 0.02 -2.70
CA GLY A 389 -3.87 1.44 -3.02
C GLY A 389 -3.22 2.41 -2.02
N SER A 390 -2.83 1.93 -0.83
CA SER A 390 -2.08 2.73 0.16
C SER A 390 -0.62 2.92 -0.24
N THR A 391 -0.05 2.01 -1.07
CA THR A 391 1.36 2.01 -1.49
C THR A 391 1.71 3.32 -2.18
N THR A 392 2.40 4.19 -1.45
CA THR A 392 2.81 5.51 -1.94
C THR A 392 4.17 5.86 -1.38
N LEU A 393 5.14 6.10 -2.26
CA LEU A 393 6.43 6.71 -1.93
C LEU A 393 6.49 8.09 -2.60
N SER A 394 6.66 9.13 -1.78
CA SER A 394 6.85 10.50 -2.22
C SER A 394 8.29 10.93 -1.98
N LEU A 395 8.90 11.61 -2.94
CA LEU A 395 10.10 12.41 -2.74
C LEU A 395 9.69 13.88 -2.82
N ARG A 396 9.76 14.57 -1.68
CA ARG A 396 9.19 15.91 -1.48
C ARG A 396 7.73 15.93 -1.90
N GLN A 397 7.38 16.71 -2.91
CA GLN A 397 6.03 16.90 -3.42
C GLN A 397 5.65 15.94 -4.55
N LEU A 398 6.55 15.02 -4.95
CA LEU A 398 6.36 14.12 -6.08
C LEU A 398 6.22 12.66 -5.64
N VAL A 399 5.13 12.03 -6.06
CA VAL A 399 4.99 10.57 -5.96
C VAL A 399 5.83 9.92 -7.04
N VAL A 400 6.75 9.05 -6.64
CA VAL A 400 7.72 8.40 -7.55
C VAL A 400 7.29 6.99 -7.98
N ASN A 401 6.28 6.42 -7.32
CA ASN A 401 5.64 5.18 -7.72
C ASN A 401 4.28 5.46 -8.39
N SER A 402 3.56 4.41 -8.80
CA SER A 402 2.26 4.48 -9.46
C SER A 402 1.14 3.94 -8.54
N PRO A 403 0.44 4.79 -7.75
CA PRO A 403 -0.61 4.34 -6.84
C PRO A 403 -1.74 3.58 -7.56
N SER A 404 -2.06 2.37 -7.09
CA SER A 404 -2.95 1.44 -7.83
C SER A 404 -4.41 1.88 -7.94
N ASP A 405 -4.85 2.85 -7.15
CA ASP A 405 -6.21 3.38 -7.19
C ASP A 405 -6.35 4.53 -8.22
N GLY A 406 -5.30 4.82 -9.01
CA GLY A 406 -5.23 5.95 -9.94
C GLY A 406 -4.78 7.25 -9.31
N SER A 407 -4.92 7.35 -7.99
CA SER A 407 -4.40 8.43 -7.15
C SER A 407 -3.95 7.87 -5.80
N GLN A 408 -3.25 8.70 -5.02
CA GLN A 408 -2.83 8.34 -3.67
C GLN A 408 -4.07 8.13 -2.78
N ARG A 409 -4.16 6.97 -2.13
CA ARG A 409 -5.17 6.74 -1.09
C ARG A 409 -4.82 7.57 0.15
N LEU A 410 -5.85 8.02 0.88
CA LEU A 410 -5.66 8.61 2.21
C LEU A 410 -5.27 7.50 3.20
N VAL A 411 -4.17 7.70 3.92
CA VAL A 411 -3.62 6.73 4.89
C VAL A 411 -3.66 7.29 6.30
N ALA A 412 -3.58 6.42 7.31
CA ALA A 412 -3.66 6.79 8.73
C ALA A 412 -2.35 7.36 9.30
N ASN A 413 -1.21 6.89 8.81
CA ASN A 413 0.12 7.31 9.22
C ASN A 413 1.15 7.03 8.14
N ALA A 414 2.38 7.52 8.35
CA ALA A 414 3.47 7.37 7.39
C ALA A 414 4.84 7.43 8.09
N LEU A 415 5.85 6.91 7.40
CA LEU A 415 7.26 7.16 7.73
C LEU A 415 7.75 8.36 6.90
N LEU A 416 8.27 9.37 7.57
CA LEU A 416 8.78 10.61 7.00
C LEU A 416 10.30 10.66 7.15
N VAL A 417 10.99 11.06 6.09
CA VAL A 417 12.42 11.38 6.14
C VAL A 417 12.56 12.89 6.08
N LEU A 418 13.13 13.48 7.11
CA LEU A 418 13.35 14.92 7.23
C LEU A 418 14.84 15.20 7.22
N LEU A 419 15.20 16.38 6.73
CA LEU A 419 16.57 16.89 6.77
C LEU A 419 16.70 17.92 7.89
N ASP A 420 17.83 17.94 8.58
CA ASP A 420 18.13 18.95 9.58
C ASP A 420 18.48 20.27 8.90
N GLY A 421 17.96 21.39 9.43
CA GLY A 421 18.30 22.74 8.96
C GLY A 421 17.88 23.11 7.54
N GLN A 422 17.06 22.31 6.84
CA GLN A 422 16.55 22.70 5.52
C GLN A 422 15.51 23.82 5.64
N PRO A 423 15.65 24.92 4.85
CA PRO A 423 14.58 25.90 4.72
C PRO A 423 13.34 25.23 4.11
N GLN A 424 12.19 25.48 4.71
CA GLN A 424 10.90 24.90 4.33
C GLN A 424 10.41 25.39 2.95
N THR A 425 11.06 26.41 2.37
CA THR A 425 10.64 27.06 1.13
C THR A 425 11.80 27.11 0.13
N PRO A 426 11.73 26.36 -0.99
CA PRO A 426 12.70 26.49 -2.07
C PRO A 426 12.62 27.89 -2.71
N GLY A 427 13.76 28.54 -2.99
CA GLY A 427 13.81 29.86 -3.66
C GLY A 427 13.25 29.83 -5.10
N GLU A 428 12.78 30.96 -5.63
CA GLU A 428 12.03 31.09 -6.90
C GLU A 428 12.83 30.76 -8.18
N ALA A 429 13.14 29.48 -8.43
CA ALA A 429 13.52 29.01 -9.76
C ALA A 429 12.28 28.46 -10.50
N GLU A 430 12.07 28.88 -11.75
CA GLU A 430 11.09 28.26 -12.64
C GLU A 430 11.66 26.95 -13.21
N VAL A 431 10.83 25.89 -13.24
CA VAL A 431 11.17 24.58 -13.83
C VAL A 431 10.20 24.30 -14.97
N ALA A 432 10.68 23.71 -16.05
CA ALA A 432 9.89 23.32 -17.21
C ALA A 432 10.15 21.85 -17.59
N ILE A 433 9.12 21.22 -18.16
CA ILE A 433 9.26 19.93 -18.84
C ILE A 433 9.35 20.17 -20.34
N LEU A 434 10.39 19.60 -20.93
CA LEU A 434 10.65 19.59 -22.36
C LEU A 434 10.13 18.28 -22.92
N ALA A 435 9.02 18.35 -23.64
CA ALA A 435 8.49 17.22 -24.38
C ALA A 435 9.24 17.07 -25.72
N PRO A 436 9.42 15.84 -26.23
CA PRO A 436 9.96 15.68 -27.58
C PRO A 436 8.97 16.26 -28.61
N PRO A 437 9.45 16.87 -29.71
CA PRO A 437 8.61 17.54 -30.70
C PRO A 437 7.67 16.58 -31.48
N ALA A 438 7.91 15.27 -31.41
CA ALA A 438 7.05 14.20 -31.90
C ALA A 438 7.42 12.89 -31.18
N PRO A 439 6.54 11.87 -31.14
CA PRO A 439 6.93 10.53 -30.72
C PRO A 439 8.13 10.05 -31.53
N LEU A 440 9.12 9.46 -30.86
CA LEU A 440 10.23 8.80 -31.55
C LEU A 440 9.60 7.73 -32.46
N SER A 441 9.69 7.93 -33.77
CA SER A 441 9.49 6.84 -34.73
C SER A 441 10.63 5.85 -34.49
N GLY A 442 10.39 4.86 -33.66
CA GLY A 442 11.42 3.95 -33.17
C GLY A 442 10.86 2.95 -32.17
N ALA A 443 10.32 1.86 -32.71
CA ALA A 443 9.82 0.66 -32.04
C ALA A 443 8.57 0.87 -31.16
N ALA A 444 7.40 0.55 -31.72
CA ALA A 444 6.26 0.13 -30.91
C ALA A 444 6.73 -1.02 -30.01
N VAL A 445 6.62 -0.86 -28.69
CA VAL A 445 6.97 -1.94 -27.77
C VAL A 445 5.91 -3.02 -27.92
N ALA A 446 6.34 -4.22 -28.31
CA ALA A 446 5.44 -5.37 -28.41
C ALA A 446 4.73 -5.57 -27.07
N PRO A 447 3.40 -5.79 -27.08
CA PRO A 447 2.70 -6.07 -25.84
C PRO A 447 3.26 -7.37 -25.24
N PRO A 448 3.37 -7.47 -23.91
CA PRO A 448 3.79 -8.71 -23.30
C PRO A 448 2.79 -9.83 -23.55
N SER A 449 3.31 -11.03 -23.76
CA SER A 449 2.53 -12.26 -23.83
C SER A 449 1.86 -12.51 -22.47
N VAL A 450 0.53 -12.49 -22.45
CA VAL A 450 -0.29 -12.86 -21.29
C VAL A 450 -0.21 -14.39 -21.13
N PRO A 451 0.20 -14.94 -19.97
CA PRO A 451 0.03 -16.36 -19.73
C PRO A 451 -1.47 -16.69 -19.68
N ASP A 452 -1.87 -17.73 -20.39
CA ASP A 452 -3.25 -18.21 -20.50
C ASP A 452 -3.75 -18.65 -19.10
N GLU A 453 -4.46 -17.78 -18.39
CA GLU A 453 -5.20 -18.19 -17.20
C GLU A 453 -6.43 -18.97 -17.66
N GLY A 454 -6.31 -20.30 -17.58
CA GLY A 454 -7.37 -21.24 -17.87
C GLY A 454 -8.69 -20.83 -17.22
N ALA A 455 -9.75 -20.87 -18.04
CA ALA A 455 -11.13 -20.63 -17.65
C ALA A 455 -11.51 -21.41 -16.38
N GLY A 456 -11.85 -20.68 -15.30
CA GLY A 456 -12.37 -21.29 -14.09
C GLY A 456 -12.42 -20.36 -12.87
N GLY A 457 -13.28 -19.34 -12.88
CA GLY A 457 -13.53 -18.51 -11.70
C GLY A 457 -14.71 -17.56 -11.86
N ALA A 458 -15.80 -17.83 -11.13
CA ALA A 458 -17.07 -17.12 -11.14
C ALA A 458 -16.97 -15.60 -10.87
N PRO A 459 -17.92 -14.77 -11.34
CA PRO A 459 -17.83 -13.32 -11.26
C PRO A 459 -17.88 -12.83 -9.80
N ALA A 460 -16.96 -11.91 -9.48
CA ALA A 460 -16.97 -11.14 -8.25
C ALA A 460 -18.32 -10.41 -8.11
N LYS A 461 -19.10 -10.79 -7.10
CA LYS A 461 -20.28 -10.04 -6.69
C LYS A 461 -19.85 -8.66 -6.18
N SER A 462 -20.24 -7.64 -6.93
CA SER A 462 -20.33 -6.26 -6.46
C SER A 462 -21.23 -6.20 -5.22
N LEU A 463 -20.64 -5.89 -4.07
CA LEU A 463 -21.38 -5.37 -2.92
C LEU A 463 -21.45 -3.86 -3.10
N ALA A 464 -22.58 -3.38 -3.59
CA ALA A 464 -22.92 -1.97 -3.63
C ALA A 464 -23.07 -1.43 -2.19
N LEU A 465 -22.25 -0.45 -1.83
CA LEU A 465 -22.52 0.46 -0.72
C LEU A 465 -22.93 1.80 -1.34
N ALA A 466 -24.17 2.20 -1.07
CA ALA A 466 -24.76 3.44 -1.55
C ALA A 466 -23.98 4.66 -1.02
N SER A 467 -23.59 5.57 -1.92
CA SER A 467 -23.15 6.93 -1.56
C SER A 467 -24.37 7.88 -1.53
N PRO A 468 -24.47 8.80 -0.55
CA PRO A 468 -25.51 9.83 -0.52
C PRO A 468 -25.24 10.94 -1.56
N PRO A 469 -26.27 11.71 -1.97
CA PRO A 469 -26.16 12.70 -3.04
C PRO A 469 -25.44 13.99 -2.57
N ALA A 470 -24.61 14.55 -3.45
CA ALA A 470 -23.96 15.85 -3.27
C ALA A 470 -24.92 17.03 -3.62
N PRO A 471 -24.77 18.21 -2.97
CA PRO A 471 -25.62 19.37 -3.21
C PRO A 471 -25.29 20.09 -4.53
N LYS A 472 -26.31 20.72 -5.12
CA LYS A 472 -26.23 21.56 -6.33
C LYS A 472 -25.74 22.97 -5.99
N GLU A 473 -24.81 23.49 -6.79
CA GLU A 473 -24.60 24.94 -6.94
C GLU A 473 -24.67 25.34 -8.43
N PRO A 474 -25.01 26.62 -8.75
CA PRO A 474 -25.57 27.00 -10.04
C PRO A 474 -24.60 27.76 -10.96
N GLY A 475 -24.59 27.34 -12.24
CA GLY A 475 -24.61 28.16 -13.46
C GLY A 475 -23.49 29.17 -13.77
N MET A 476 -22.86 29.02 -14.95
CA MET A 476 -22.40 30.09 -15.89
C MET A 476 -21.66 29.45 -17.10
N PRO A 477 -21.45 30.15 -18.24
CA PRO A 477 -22.08 29.80 -19.52
C PRO A 477 -21.15 29.19 -20.61
N SER A 478 -21.80 28.91 -21.73
CA SER A 478 -21.44 28.15 -22.94
C SER A 478 -20.13 28.47 -23.68
N GLU A 479 -19.58 27.40 -24.26
CA GLU A 479 -18.46 27.29 -25.20
C GLU A 479 -18.52 28.24 -26.41
N ARG A 480 -17.35 28.77 -26.79
CA ARG A 480 -17.09 29.38 -28.11
C ARG A 480 -16.13 28.48 -28.88
N ALA A 481 -16.57 28.01 -30.03
CA ALA A 481 -15.80 27.24 -30.99
C ALA A 481 -14.62 28.05 -31.56
N LEU A 482 -13.45 27.42 -31.68
CA LEU A 482 -12.30 27.92 -32.44
C LEU A 482 -12.19 27.14 -33.75
N THR A 483 -12.20 27.87 -34.86
CA THR A 483 -12.03 27.41 -36.24
C THR A 483 -10.55 27.16 -36.60
N PRO A 484 -10.25 26.35 -37.63
CA PRO A 484 -8.89 26.03 -38.06
C PRO A 484 -8.36 27.03 -39.09
N ASP A 485 -7.08 27.42 -38.98
CA ASP A 485 -6.12 27.53 -40.10
C ASP A 485 -4.85 28.32 -39.73
N ALA A 486 -3.67 27.70 -39.92
CA ALA A 486 -2.44 28.32 -40.43
C ALA A 486 -1.36 27.22 -40.75
N PRO A 487 -0.55 27.39 -41.82
CA PRO A 487 0.23 26.31 -42.47
C PRO A 487 1.61 26.05 -41.81
N PRO A 488 2.33 24.95 -42.17
CA PRO A 488 3.57 24.57 -41.50
C PRO A 488 4.78 25.33 -42.07
N VAL A 489 5.63 25.85 -41.18
CA VAL A 489 6.97 26.33 -41.52
C VAL A 489 7.97 25.24 -41.14
N VAL A 490 8.66 24.69 -42.13
CA VAL A 490 9.79 23.78 -41.98
C VAL A 490 11.06 24.61 -41.81
N GLY A 491 11.79 24.42 -40.70
CA GLY A 491 13.09 25.04 -40.47
C GLY A 491 13.78 24.41 -39.26
N ALA A 492 14.90 23.73 -39.50
CA ALA A 492 15.67 23.01 -38.50
C ALA A 492 16.41 23.94 -37.53
N SER A 493 15.99 23.93 -36.27
CA SER A 493 16.80 24.08 -35.05
C SER A 493 15.89 23.74 -33.88
N ALA A 494 16.29 22.82 -33.01
CA ALA A 494 15.47 22.40 -31.87
C ALA A 494 15.40 23.53 -30.84
N THR A 495 14.50 24.49 -31.04
CA THR A 495 14.17 25.50 -30.04
C THR A 495 13.54 24.79 -28.85
N LEU A 496 14.09 25.00 -27.66
CA LEU A 496 13.53 24.57 -26.37
C LEU A 496 12.12 25.16 -26.21
N VAL A 497 11.09 24.44 -26.66
CA VAL A 497 9.71 24.82 -26.35
C VAL A 497 9.40 24.24 -24.98
N ALA A 498 9.36 25.10 -23.96
CA ALA A 498 8.70 24.75 -22.71
C ALA A 498 7.25 24.36 -23.07
N ALA A 499 6.83 23.15 -22.73
CA ALA A 499 5.46 22.73 -23.02
C ALA A 499 4.51 23.75 -22.38
N ALA A 500 3.68 24.41 -23.19
CA ALA A 500 2.65 25.30 -22.66
C ALA A 500 1.75 24.46 -21.72
N PRO A 501 1.48 24.93 -20.49
CA PRO A 501 0.86 24.11 -19.44
C PRO A 501 -0.53 23.55 -19.79
N GLU A 502 -1.18 24.09 -20.83
CA GLU A 502 -2.59 23.83 -21.17
C GLU A 502 -2.80 22.79 -22.29
N THR A 503 -1.82 22.53 -23.17
CA THR A 503 -2.04 21.60 -24.30
C THR A 503 -1.62 20.17 -23.92
N PRO A 504 -2.56 19.20 -23.88
CA PRO A 504 -2.22 17.83 -23.56
C PRO A 504 -1.37 17.19 -24.66
N ILE A 505 -0.34 16.44 -24.24
CA ILE A 505 0.47 15.62 -25.16
C ILE A 505 -0.26 14.30 -25.38
N ALA A 506 -0.76 14.08 -26.60
CA ALA A 506 -1.37 12.80 -26.97
C ALA A 506 -0.30 11.74 -27.20
N VAL A 507 -0.47 10.56 -26.60
CA VAL A 507 0.49 9.45 -26.68
C VAL A 507 -0.24 8.16 -27.06
N PRO A 508 -0.07 7.61 -28.27
CA PRO A 508 -0.64 6.31 -28.60
C PRO A 508 -0.09 5.23 -27.67
N ALA A 509 -0.95 4.34 -27.17
CA ALA A 509 -0.52 3.22 -26.32
C ALA A 509 0.56 2.38 -27.02
N GLY A 510 1.59 1.97 -26.27
CA GLY A 510 2.79 1.31 -26.78
C GLY A 510 3.89 2.26 -27.24
N THR A 511 3.63 3.57 -27.30
CA THR A 511 4.63 4.58 -27.68
C THR A 511 5.47 4.99 -26.48
N ARG A 512 6.79 5.08 -26.70
CA ARG A 512 7.74 5.57 -25.71
C ARG A 512 8.20 6.99 -26.04
N LEU A 513 8.06 7.89 -25.08
CA LEU A 513 8.53 9.28 -25.14
C LEU A 513 9.63 9.48 -24.10
N ARG A 514 10.56 10.39 -24.36
CA ARG A 514 11.54 10.81 -23.34
C ARG A 514 11.34 12.29 -23.03
N PHE A 515 10.94 12.57 -21.80
CA PHE A 515 10.84 13.91 -21.25
C PHE A 515 12.20 14.35 -20.72
N ARG A 516 12.49 15.65 -20.83
CA ARG A 516 13.66 16.29 -20.21
C ARG A 516 13.19 17.42 -19.31
N ALA A 517 14.00 17.82 -18.34
CA ALA A 517 13.68 18.93 -17.46
C ALA A 517 14.64 20.09 -17.72
N ALA A 518 14.15 21.32 -17.62
CA ALA A 518 14.96 22.51 -17.66
C ALA A 518 14.65 23.41 -16.46
N ARG A 519 15.64 24.18 -16.02
CA ARG A 519 15.49 25.22 -15.02
C ARG A 519 15.79 26.57 -15.63
N ARG A 520 15.11 27.60 -15.13
CA ARG A 520 15.41 28.99 -15.48
C ARG A 520 16.52 29.52 -14.58
N LEU A 521 17.57 30.05 -15.19
CA LEU A 521 18.70 30.68 -14.51
C LEU A 521 18.34 32.11 -14.10
N PRO A 522 19.07 32.74 -13.15
CA PRO A 522 18.81 34.11 -12.70
C PRO A 522 18.88 35.16 -13.81
N ASP A 523 19.63 34.89 -14.90
CA ASP A 523 19.71 35.74 -16.09
C ASP A 523 18.49 35.60 -17.02
N GLY A 524 17.51 34.78 -16.64
CA GLY A 524 16.28 34.52 -17.37
C GLY A 524 16.39 33.42 -18.43
N THR A 525 17.58 32.87 -18.68
CA THR A 525 17.82 31.81 -19.68
C THR A 525 17.40 30.42 -19.17
N TRP A 526 17.06 29.51 -20.09
CA TRP A 526 16.73 28.12 -19.76
C TRP A 526 17.94 27.22 -19.94
N GLN A 527 18.23 26.40 -18.94
CA GLN A 527 19.28 25.39 -18.97
C GLN A 527 18.67 24.01 -18.68
N GLU A 528 19.01 23.01 -19.49
CA GLU A 528 18.63 21.62 -19.20
C GLU A 528 19.22 21.19 -17.85
N ALA A 529 18.39 20.57 -17.01
CA ALA A 529 18.79 20.10 -15.70
C ALA A 529 19.57 18.78 -15.85
N PRO A 530 20.71 18.61 -15.14
CA PRO A 530 21.42 17.33 -15.10
C PRO A 530 20.49 16.20 -14.65
N GLU A 531 20.51 15.05 -15.35
CA GLU A 531 19.56 13.95 -15.12
C GLU A 531 19.57 13.43 -13.67
N ASP A 532 20.74 13.40 -13.05
CA ASP A 532 20.95 12.99 -11.65
C ASP A 532 20.28 13.93 -10.63
N ARG A 533 19.93 15.15 -11.04
CA ARG A 533 19.18 16.13 -10.24
C ARG A 533 17.68 16.14 -10.50
N VAL A 534 17.20 15.38 -11.48
CA VAL A 534 15.77 15.32 -11.81
C VAL A 534 15.10 14.16 -11.09
N THR A 535 13.98 14.45 -10.44
CA THR A 535 13.05 13.44 -9.94
C THR A 535 11.82 13.42 -10.81
N TRP A 536 11.43 12.26 -11.31
CA TRP A 536 10.25 12.08 -12.14
C TRP A 536 9.12 11.39 -11.37
N GLY A 537 7.88 11.82 -11.62
CA GLY A 537 6.67 11.26 -11.03
C GLY A 537 5.51 11.26 -12.04
N LEU A 538 4.59 10.31 -11.88
CA LEU A 538 3.45 10.14 -12.78
C LEU A 538 2.13 10.16 -12.00
N GLU A 539 1.19 11.00 -12.45
CA GLU A 539 -0.17 11.09 -11.92
C GLU A 539 -1.18 10.49 -12.92
N GLY A 540 -2.18 9.72 -12.46
CA GLY A 540 -3.31 9.23 -13.27
C GLY A 540 -3.18 7.84 -13.91
N MET A 541 -2.10 7.09 -13.64
CA MET A 541 -1.82 5.75 -14.22
C MET A 541 -1.98 5.60 -15.76
N PRO A 542 -1.63 6.59 -16.61
CA PRO A 542 -1.73 6.41 -18.07
C PRO A 542 -0.66 5.45 -18.61
N GLY A 543 0.36 5.11 -17.82
CA GLY A 543 1.52 4.36 -18.31
C GLY A 543 2.59 4.15 -17.24
N ARG A 544 3.83 3.94 -17.68
CA ARG A 544 5.02 3.83 -16.83
C ARG A 544 5.94 5.02 -17.07
N LEU A 545 6.40 5.65 -16.00
CA LEU A 545 7.44 6.69 -16.07
C LEU A 545 8.69 6.23 -15.33
N GLU A 546 9.81 6.31 -16.01
CA GLU A 546 11.11 5.90 -15.50
C GLU A 546 11.92 7.12 -15.06
N GLN A 547 12.89 6.91 -14.16
CA GLN A 547 13.62 8.03 -13.56
C GLN A 547 14.67 8.67 -14.49
N ASP A 548 14.82 8.19 -15.72
CA ASP A 548 15.53 8.86 -16.82
C ASP A 548 14.60 9.76 -17.68
N GLY A 549 13.34 9.90 -17.28
CA GLY A 549 12.31 10.67 -17.99
C GLY A 549 11.62 9.90 -19.11
N ALA A 550 11.93 8.61 -19.31
CA ALA A 550 11.25 7.80 -20.31
C ALA A 550 9.84 7.39 -19.85
N PHE A 551 8.84 7.75 -20.65
CA PHE A 551 7.43 7.45 -20.45
C PHE A 551 6.95 6.45 -21.50
N LEU A 552 6.34 5.34 -21.07
CA LEU A 552 5.63 4.40 -21.92
C LEU A 552 4.13 4.55 -21.68
N GLY A 553 3.39 5.01 -22.69
CA GLY A 553 1.92 5.06 -22.64
C GLY A 553 1.34 3.65 -22.75
N VAL A 554 0.41 3.29 -21.86
CA VAL A 554 -0.15 1.92 -21.81
C VAL A 554 -1.67 1.93 -21.72
N ARG A 555 -2.24 2.69 -20.78
CA ARG A 555 -3.68 2.71 -20.53
C ARG A 555 -4.26 3.99 -21.10
N ALA A 556 -5.23 3.87 -22.00
CA ALA A 556 -5.95 5.02 -22.53
C ALA A 556 -6.59 5.82 -21.39
N GLY A 557 -6.33 7.13 -21.37
CA GLY A 557 -6.72 8.01 -20.28
C GLY A 557 -5.78 9.19 -20.10
N ALA A 558 -6.21 10.15 -19.28
CA ALA A 558 -5.42 11.33 -18.96
C ALA A 558 -4.53 11.08 -17.73
N GLY A 559 -3.39 11.75 -17.70
CA GLY A 559 -2.52 11.84 -16.54
C GLY A 559 -1.60 13.06 -16.63
N SER A 560 -0.64 13.15 -15.72
CA SER A 560 0.37 14.21 -15.73
C SER A 560 1.74 13.61 -15.50
N VAL A 561 2.69 13.95 -16.37
CA VAL A 561 4.11 13.73 -16.10
C VAL A 561 4.60 14.92 -15.30
N ALA A 562 5.26 14.66 -14.19
CA ALA A 562 5.76 15.67 -13.29
C ALA A 562 7.26 15.47 -13.08
N CYS A 563 8.00 16.57 -12.95
CA CYS A 563 9.41 16.54 -12.60
C CYS A 563 9.70 17.49 -11.43
N SER A 564 10.74 17.17 -10.66
CA SER A 564 11.30 18.09 -9.68
C SER A 564 12.78 18.26 -9.90
N VAL A 565 13.19 19.53 -9.89
CA VAL A 565 14.58 19.98 -9.94
C VAL A 565 14.75 20.93 -8.77
N ASP A 566 15.70 20.64 -7.89
CA ASP A 566 16.05 21.51 -6.76
C ASP A 566 14.86 21.88 -5.85
N GLY A 567 13.91 20.95 -5.70
CA GLY A 567 12.71 21.11 -4.86
C GLY A 567 11.57 21.88 -5.51
N LYS A 568 11.74 22.36 -6.75
CA LYS A 568 10.67 22.95 -7.57
C LYS A 568 10.04 21.89 -8.44
N VAL A 569 8.77 22.06 -8.78
CA VAL A 569 7.99 21.05 -9.52
C VAL A 569 7.39 21.67 -10.78
N ALA A 570 7.49 20.94 -11.88
CA ALA A 570 6.75 21.21 -13.11
C ALA A 570 5.85 20.02 -13.46
N ARG A 571 4.75 20.28 -14.18
CA ARG A 571 3.82 19.26 -14.65
C ARG A 571 3.45 19.52 -16.10
N VAL A 572 3.27 18.46 -16.86
CA VAL A 572 2.70 18.49 -18.21
C VAL A 572 1.60 17.43 -18.32
N ARG A 573 0.47 17.81 -18.90
CA ARG A 573 -0.66 16.91 -19.10
C ARG A 573 -0.33 15.96 -20.26
N VAL A 574 -0.54 14.67 -20.03
CA VAL A 574 -0.46 13.62 -21.05
C VAL A 574 -1.81 12.95 -21.20
N VAL A 575 -2.18 12.58 -22.43
CA VAL A 575 -3.37 11.79 -22.71
C VAL A 575 -2.94 10.60 -23.53
N VAL A 576 -2.99 9.42 -22.93
CA VAL A 576 -2.76 8.19 -23.67
C VAL A 576 -4.02 7.88 -24.45
N VAL A 577 -3.88 7.67 -25.75
CA VAL A 577 -4.96 7.27 -26.65
C VAL A 577 -4.77 5.80 -27.06
N PRO A 578 -5.83 5.07 -27.43
CA PRO A 578 -5.69 3.72 -27.94
C PRO A 578 -4.67 3.63 -29.07
N GLY A 579 -3.86 2.57 -29.05
CA GLY A 579 -2.91 2.26 -30.12
C GLY A 579 -3.59 1.66 -31.36
N ALA A 580 -2.78 1.08 -32.24
CA ALA A 580 -3.31 0.37 -33.41
C ALA A 580 -4.16 -0.84 -32.98
N PRO A 581 -5.27 -1.14 -33.69
CA PRO A 581 -6.04 -2.37 -33.49
C PRO A 581 -5.14 -3.60 -33.51
N ALA A 582 -5.30 -4.50 -32.54
CA ALA A 582 -4.50 -5.72 -32.42
C ALA A 582 -5.36 -6.98 -32.27
N GLN A 583 -6.58 -6.85 -31.73
CA GLN A 583 -7.47 -7.99 -31.53
C GLN A 583 -8.93 -7.57 -31.70
N VAL A 584 -9.71 -8.44 -32.34
CA VAL A 584 -11.17 -8.39 -32.35
C VAL A 584 -11.72 -9.61 -31.62
N THR A 585 -12.72 -9.40 -30.77
CA THR A 585 -13.49 -10.45 -30.11
C THR A 585 -14.96 -10.26 -30.42
N ALA A 586 -15.73 -11.34 -30.46
CA ALA A 586 -17.16 -11.27 -30.74
C ALA A 586 -17.91 -12.31 -29.90
N VAL A 587 -19.01 -11.87 -29.28
CA VAL A 587 -19.90 -12.73 -28.49
C VAL A 587 -21.34 -12.52 -28.92
N LEU A 588 -22.11 -13.59 -28.95
CA LEU A 588 -23.54 -13.51 -29.19
C LEU A 588 -24.26 -13.04 -27.92
N GLU A 589 -25.08 -12.01 -28.05
CA GLU A 589 -26.02 -11.55 -27.04
C GLU A 589 -27.43 -11.98 -27.44
N PRO A 590 -28.06 -12.89 -26.68
CA PRO A 590 -29.44 -13.27 -26.93
C PRO A 590 -30.39 -12.08 -26.77
N SER A 591 -31.42 -12.02 -27.62
CA SER A 591 -32.57 -11.13 -27.45
C SER A 591 -33.87 -11.94 -27.51
N ALA A 592 -34.96 -11.38 -27.00
CA ALA A 592 -36.27 -11.99 -27.13
C ALA A 592 -36.73 -11.98 -28.61
N ASN A 593 -37.62 -12.91 -28.96
CA ASN A 593 -38.31 -12.97 -30.26
C ASN A 593 -37.43 -13.31 -31.48
N GLY A 594 -36.54 -14.32 -31.38
CA GLY A 594 -35.84 -14.87 -32.56
C GLY A 594 -34.78 -13.94 -33.17
N THR A 595 -34.40 -12.88 -32.45
CA THR A 595 -33.32 -11.96 -32.81
C THR A 595 -32.18 -12.09 -31.81
N ALA A 596 -30.96 -11.82 -32.25
CA ALA A 596 -29.80 -11.64 -31.37
C ALA A 596 -29.00 -10.42 -31.84
N ALA A 597 -28.03 -10.03 -31.03
CA ALA A 597 -27.00 -9.09 -31.45
C ALA A 597 -25.63 -9.73 -31.24
N VAL A 598 -24.70 -9.45 -32.14
CA VAL A 598 -23.29 -9.74 -31.93
C VAL A 598 -22.66 -8.53 -31.28
N ARG A 599 -22.18 -8.67 -30.05
CA ARG A 599 -21.32 -7.66 -29.42
C ARG A 599 -19.88 -7.98 -29.81
N ALA A 600 -19.33 -7.15 -30.66
CA ALA A 600 -17.93 -7.19 -31.05
C ALA A 600 -17.14 -6.13 -30.28
N ARG A 601 -15.89 -6.45 -29.93
CA ARG A 601 -14.97 -5.51 -29.27
C ARG A 601 -13.60 -5.57 -29.93
N VAL A 602 -13.11 -4.41 -30.37
CA VAL A 602 -11.76 -4.22 -30.92
C VAL A 602 -10.89 -3.56 -29.87
N VAL A 603 -9.72 -4.15 -29.62
CA VAL A 603 -8.73 -3.62 -28.68
C VAL A 603 -7.34 -3.51 -29.32
N ASP A 604 -6.52 -2.60 -28.78
CA ASP A 604 -5.10 -2.53 -29.09
C ASP A 604 -4.30 -3.61 -28.33
N GLY A 605 -2.98 -3.64 -28.54
CA GLY A 605 -2.10 -4.63 -27.89
C GLY A 605 -2.07 -4.55 -26.34
N TYR A 606 -2.59 -3.47 -25.76
CA TYR A 606 -2.63 -3.24 -24.32
C TYR A 606 -4.06 -3.36 -23.75
N GLY A 607 -5.02 -3.81 -24.57
CA GLY A 607 -6.41 -4.04 -24.17
C GLY A 607 -7.30 -2.79 -24.16
N ASN A 608 -6.80 -1.64 -24.63
CA ASN A 608 -7.62 -0.44 -24.75
C ASN A 608 -8.60 -0.58 -25.90
N GLY A 609 -9.85 -0.18 -25.70
CA GLY A 609 -10.86 -0.19 -26.77
C GLY A 609 -10.50 0.81 -27.87
N VAL A 610 -10.48 0.35 -29.12
CA VAL A 610 -10.14 1.20 -30.26
C VAL A 610 -11.41 1.72 -30.93
N PRO A 611 -11.67 3.04 -30.90
CA PRO A 611 -12.88 3.62 -31.47
C PRO A 611 -12.82 3.74 -32.99
N ASN A 612 -13.99 3.87 -33.62
CA ASN A 612 -14.17 4.13 -35.05
C ASN A 612 -13.55 3.07 -35.97
N VAL A 613 -13.36 1.84 -35.50
CA VAL A 613 -12.93 0.71 -36.33
C VAL A 613 -14.15 0.16 -37.05
N ALA A 614 -14.10 0.13 -38.38
CA ALA A 614 -15.15 -0.46 -39.19
C ALA A 614 -15.16 -1.98 -39.01
N LEU A 615 -16.30 -2.54 -38.58
CA LEU A 615 -16.50 -3.98 -38.45
C LEU A 615 -17.48 -4.47 -39.50
N THR A 616 -17.23 -5.68 -39.99
CA THR A 616 -18.14 -6.40 -40.88
C THR A 616 -18.54 -7.72 -40.23
N LEU A 617 -19.83 -7.89 -39.97
CA LEU A 617 -20.44 -9.15 -39.56
C LEU A 617 -20.88 -9.90 -40.82
N ALA A 618 -20.24 -11.02 -41.12
CA ALA A 618 -20.61 -11.91 -42.22
C ALA A 618 -21.45 -13.09 -41.71
N TYR A 619 -22.55 -13.39 -42.40
CA TYR A 619 -23.47 -14.50 -42.10
C TYR A 619 -24.17 -14.97 -43.38
N VAL A 620 -24.90 -16.08 -43.34
CA VAL A 620 -25.59 -16.64 -44.51
C VAL A 620 -27.06 -16.87 -44.18
N THR A 621 -27.94 -16.42 -45.06
CA THR A 621 -29.39 -16.66 -44.99
C THR A 621 -29.86 -17.50 -46.18
N GLY A 622 -31.16 -17.75 -46.27
CA GLY A 622 -31.78 -18.38 -47.45
C GLY A 622 -31.56 -17.60 -48.75
N ASP A 623 -31.29 -16.29 -48.65
CA ASP A 623 -31.00 -15.40 -49.79
C ASP A 623 -29.51 -15.37 -50.16
N GLY A 624 -28.68 -16.20 -49.51
CA GLY A 624 -27.24 -16.27 -49.72
C GLY A 624 -26.41 -15.49 -48.68
N PRO A 625 -25.12 -15.23 -48.97
CA PRO A 625 -24.24 -14.50 -48.06
C PRO A 625 -24.70 -13.06 -47.81
N GLN A 626 -24.69 -12.66 -46.55
CA GLN A 626 -25.07 -11.33 -46.07
C GLN A 626 -23.93 -10.70 -45.27
N ALA A 627 -23.90 -9.37 -45.23
CA ALA A 627 -22.95 -8.61 -44.44
C ALA A 627 -23.64 -7.42 -43.76
N ALA A 628 -23.31 -7.16 -42.50
CA ALA A 628 -23.72 -5.96 -41.78
C ALA A 628 -22.49 -5.21 -41.28
N MET A 629 -22.46 -3.88 -41.50
CA MET A 629 -21.33 -3.04 -41.12
C MET A 629 -21.68 -2.12 -39.95
N GLN A 630 -20.75 -1.95 -39.01
CA GLN A 630 -20.88 -1.04 -37.88
C GLN A 630 -19.51 -0.57 -37.42
N ALA A 631 -19.37 0.71 -37.06
CA ALA A 631 -18.14 1.21 -36.44
C ALA A 631 -18.17 1.01 -34.91
N THR A 632 -17.01 0.76 -34.31
CA THR A 632 -16.86 0.71 -32.86
C THR A 632 -17.05 2.08 -32.20
N ASP A 633 -17.64 2.08 -31.00
CA ASP A 633 -17.84 3.26 -30.16
C ASP A 633 -16.56 3.67 -29.39
N VAL A 634 -16.67 4.65 -28.49
CA VAL A 634 -15.55 5.13 -27.65
C VAL A 634 -14.92 4.07 -26.74
N ARG A 635 -15.59 2.93 -26.52
CA ARG A 635 -15.08 1.78 -25.75
C ARG A 635 -14.50 0.69 -26.64
N GLY A 636 -14.46 0.91 -27.95
CA GLY A 636 -14.06 -0.08 -28.94
C GLY A 636 -15.12 -1.16 -29.16
N GLU A 637 -16.38 -0.91 -28.78
CA GLU A 637 -17.46 -1.89 -28.89
C GLU A 637 -18.41 -1.56 -30.03
N ALA A 638 -18.93 -2.59 -30.70
CA ALA A 638 -20.00 -2.47 -31.68
C ALA A 638 -21.05 -3.55 -31.43
N ARG A 639 -22.32 -3.17 -31.56
CA ARG A 639 -23.44 -4.08 -31.44
C ARG A 639 -24.12 -4.22 -32.80
N VAL A 640 -24.00 -5.39 -33.41
CA VAL A 640 -24.51 -5.64 -34.76
C VAL A 640 -25.69 -6.62 -34.68
N PRO A 641 -26.89 -6.26 -35.15
CA PRO A 641 -28.04 -7.17 -35.17
C PRO A 641 -27.75 -8.44 -35.99
N LEU A 642 -28.21 -9.59 -35.47
CA LEU A 642 -28.12 -10.90 -36.14
C LEU A 642 -29.51 -11.55 -36.18
N PRO A 643 -30.09 -11.77 -37.38
CA PRO A 643 -31.42 -12.37 -37.53
C PRO A 643 -31.32 -13.90 -37.40
N LEU A 644 -31.27 -14.42 -36.16
CA LEU A 644 -31.09 -15.86 -35.88
C LEU A 644 -32.08 -16.76 -36.64
N GLY A 645 -33.36 -16.34 -36.74
CA GLY A 645 -34.40 -17.11 -37.42
C GLY A 645 -34.22 -17.25 -38.94
N SER A 646 -33.40 -16.40 -39.56
CA SER A 646 -33.14 -16.40 -41.01
C SER A 646 -31.80 -17.06 -41.38
N LEU A 647 -31.03 -17.51 -40.39
CA LEU A 647 -29.72 -18.11 -40.62
C LEU A 647 -29.84 -19.49 -41.24
N THR A 648 -29.01 -19.75 -42.25
CA THR A 648 -28.83 -21.10 -42.77
C THR A 648 -28.18 -21.98 -41.68
N PRO A 649 -28.65 -23.21 -41.45
CA PRO A 649 -28.08 -24.09 -40.43
C PRO A 649 -26.60 -24.40 -40.69
N ARG A 650 -25.79 -24.40 -39.62
CA ARG A 650 -24.35 -24.76 -39.63
C ARG A 650 -23.44 -23.83 -40.45
N THR A 651 -23.91 -22.66 -40.87
CA THR A 651 -23.05 -21.66 -41.53
C THR A 651 -22.29 -20.82 -40.49
N PRO A 652 -20.98 -20.54 -40.70
CA PRO A 652 -20.20 -19.75 -39.77
C PRO A 652 -20.68 -18.30 -39.74
N VAL A 653 -20.73 -17.73 -38.55
CA VAL A 653 -20.90 -16.29 -38.33
C VAL A 653 -19.58 -15.74 -37.82
N ALA A 654 -19.06 -14.72 -38.48
CA ALA A 654 -17.77 -14.14 -38.14
C ALA A 654 -17.80 -12.62 -38.22
N VAL A 655 -17.04 -11.99 -37.33
CA VAL A 655 -16.79 -10.55 -37.35
C VAL A 655 -15.37 -10.30 -37.82
N SER A 656 -15.20 -9.49 -38.85
CA SER A 656 -13.89 -9.04 -39.34
C SER A 656 -13.70 -7.55 -39.08
N ALA A 657 -12.45 -7.18 -38.76
CA ALA A 657 -11.95 -5.81 -38.71
C ALA A 657 -10.78 -5.69 -39.71
N PRO A 658 -10.48 -4.49 -40.25
CA PRO A 658 -9.32 -4.26 -41.10
C PRO A 658 -8.03 -4.79 -40.45
N ASP A 659 -7.23 -5.50 -41.24
CA ASP A 659 -5.91 -6.02 -40.87
C ASP A 659 -5.86 -6.95 -39.64
N LEU A 660 -7.01 -7.44 -39.16
CA LEU A 660 -7.13 -8.36 -38.04
C LEU A 660 -7.73 -9.71 -38.46
N PRO A 661 -7.30 -10.83 -37.86
CA PRO A 661 -7.97 -12.11 -38.02
C PRO A 661 -9.45 -12.04 -37.62
N PRO A 662 -10.37 -12.69 -38.36
CA PRO A 662 -11.79 -12.64 -38.03
C PRO A 662 -12.10 -13.41 -36.74
N ALA A 663 -13.02 -12.88 -35.94
CA ALA A 663 -13.53 -13.52 -34.74
C ALA A 663 -14.78 -14.33 -35.06
N ALA A 664 -14.72 -15.66 -34.86
CA ALA A 664 -15.88 -16.53 -34.98
C ALA A 664 -16.88 -16.28 -33.84
N VAL A 665 -18.17 -16.20 -34.16
CA VAL A 665 -19.26 -16.10 -33.20
C VAL A 665 -19.79 -17.49 -32.92
N LYS A 666 -19.73 -17.94 -31.67
CA LYS A 666 -20.37 -19.19 -31.26
C LYS A 666 -21.88 -18.98 -31.23
N LEU A 667 -22.59 -19.74 -32.05
CA LEU A 667 -24.05 -19.82 -32.03
C LEU A 667 -24.50 -20.95 -31.10
N PRO A 668 -25.67 -20.83 -30.46
CA PRO A 668 -26.24 -21.83 -29.57
C PRO A 668 -26.64 -23.13 -30.28
#